data_AF-A0A162NUN4-F1
#
_entry.id   AF-A0A162NUN4-F1
#
_cell.length_a   1.000
_cell.length_b   1.000
_cell.length_c   1.000
_cell.angle_alpha   90.00
_cell.angle_beta   90.00
_cell.angle_gamma   90.00
#
_symmetry.space_group_name_H-M   'P 1'
#
loop_
_entity.id
_entity.type
_entity.pdbx_description
1 polymer ?
#
loop_
_entity_poly.entity_id
_entity_poly.type
_entity_poly.pdbx_seq_one_letter_code
_entity_poly.pdbx_strand_id
1 'polypeptide(L)'
;MRESFCISVFTCIPTSSLPSAIFSLVVPRMERSLWFFTIQFKSEKQTNKGSERTTLRPKAVNRPTNRPIPARGSATVAVDKGPSVTLPIQIRPPLEGPYAFSRIPTPADDNPKIYLLRNPPPTWIFTSVDTGTDGTARFVKEAPDTITSWVITAFSLDTFHGLGVIEQPAKMQVFRPFFIQLNLPYSVIRGEVVAIQAVVFNYMNKEITAELTFENIGDFQFVDNGVEDNEISSETIFRKKSVRIPAQDGTPVSFLIRPTTLGHIDLRLTAKAATAGDAIIKKLLVKAEGETIYRNKAYLLDLRSSRSYTNNVTVSIPFNAVPGSQSVELSAIADIMGPSINNLNSLLRMPFGCGEQNMLLFVPNIVVTEYLKNTGQLTDAISSKALGFMETGYQKELTYKRDDGSFSAFGKSDASGSTWLTAFVARSFRQAQPYITIEDHVIEDALRWLSANQAPNGSFPEVGKVSHTDMQGGSGKGVPLTAYVLLAFLENKAGLRYGPSMQKAAEFLVKELPSITDPYAMALVTYALHLAEVPSMDAAFDMLQAKANNTEEEFRFWSKPRTEKDKSNPWSSMTTSVDVEMTAYALLSYLQRGLVTEALPIMRWMVAQRNSNGGFSSTQDTVIGLYALAKLAEKITVPNTNINVKIKHDAGAETFSLNRENAMILQKFKLPPKTTQVEISAVGSGFAIIQVSTSYNLNVTGEWPLFTLDPQLFKNANQNRMQLTICSSFVGEESNMAVMEISLPSGYVMDEDSLPSLRAIKDVKKVETKEGGTGISLYFDKMTRNTVCPTVQAYRVFKVAEQRKVPVVMYDYYDSSRRARVFYEPVPANVCDICQSSDCKNQCSSYPGWSGDEDGSKGWGTLDGRSNSRTTGGQQSLLPTLLCIVLSGLTSALLLI
;
A
#
# COMPACT_ATOMS: atom_id res chain seq x y z
N MET A 1 -41.66 -35.22 -29.15
CA MET A 1 -40.89 -36.29 -29.82
C MET A 1 -39.86 -36.76 -28.80
N ARG A 2 -40.00 -37.99 -28.29
CA ARG A 2 -39.37 -39.24 -28.80
C ARG A 2 -37.87 -39.28 -28.53
N GLU A 3 -37.27 -40.33 -27.98
CA GLU A 3 -37.72 -41.58 -27.30
C GLU A 3 -36.47 -42.02 -26.45
N SER A 4 -36.55 -42.46 -25.19
CA SER A 4 -36.99 -43.80 -24.71
C SER A 4 -36.20 -44.93 -25.39
N PHE A 5 -35.44 -45.82 -24.75
CA PHE A 5 -35.72 -46.82 -23.68
C PHE A 5 -34.36 -47.38 -23.16
N CYS A 6 -34.15 -48.05 -22.01
CA CYS A 6 -34.83 -48.12 -20.69
C CYS A 6 -33.74 -48.60 -19.65
N ILE A 7 -33.75 -49.60 -18.76
CA ILE A 7 -34.65 -50.64 -18.18
C ILE A 7 -33.95 -51.10 -16.85
N SER A 8 -34.54 -51.58 -15.74
CA SER A 8 -35.88 -51.44 -15.14
C SER A 8 -35.96 -52.18 -13.77
N VAL A 9 -36.88 -51.74 -12.86
CA VAL A 9 -37.74 -52.59 -11.98
C VAL A 9 -37.08 -53.32 -10.76
N PHE A 10 -37.61 -53.32 -9.51
CA PHE A 10 -38.78 -52.60 -8.92
C PHE A 10 -38.79 -52.49 -7.37
N THR A 11 -39.56 -51.48 -6.91
CA THR A 11 -40.42 -51.32 -5.71
C THR A 11 -40.39 -52.26 -4.48
N CYS A 12 -40.70 -51.68 -3.31
CA CYS A 12 -41.55 -52.32 -2.29
C CYS A 12 -42.42 -51.29 -1.52
N ILE A 13 -43.72 -51.58 -1.32
CA ILE A 13 -44.70 -50.88 -0.45
C ILE A 13 -45.77 -51.92 0.01
N PRO A 14 -46.57 -51.72 1.08
CA PRO A 14 -46.73 -52.76 2.11
C PRO A 14 -48.16 -53.26 2.40
N THR A 15 -48.27 -54.41 3.08
CA THR A 15 -49.51 -54.94 3.72
C THR A 15 -49.21 -55.74 5.00
N SER A 16 -50.23 -56.18 5.74
CA SER A 16 -50.20 -56.44 7.20
C SER A 16 -50.88 -57.73 7.68
N SER A 17 -50.44 -58.33 8.80
CA SER A 17 -51.27 -59.25 9.62
C SER A 17 -50.83 -59.44 11.09
N LEU A 18 -51.83 -59.30 11.98
CA LEU A 18 -52.05 -59.62 13.42
C LEU A 18 -51.45 -60.94 14.00
N PRO A 19 -51.62 -61.30 15.31
CA PRO A 19 -52.30 -60.62 16.47
C PRO A 19 -51.42 -60.43 17.75
N SER A 20 -51.79 -59.64 18.77
CA SER A 20 -52.70 -60.07 19.87
C SER A 20 -52.98 -58.99 20.95
N ALA A 21 -54.12 -59.16 21.65
CA ALA A 21 -54.63 -58.62 22.95
C ALA A 21 -53.76 -57.67 23.83
N ILE A 22 -54.28 -56.70 24.61
CA ILE A 22 -55.67 -56.31 25.02
C ILE A 22 -55.70 -54.83 25.52
N PHE A 23 -56.90 -54.24 25.72
CA PHE A 23 -57.27 -52.95 26.40
C PHE A 23 -56.19 -52.18 27.24
N SER A 24 -56.18 -50.84 27.34
CA SER A 24 -57.31 -49.89 27.37
C SER A 24 -56.91 -48.42 27.08
N LEU A 25 -57.87 -47.50 27.02
CA LEU A 25 -57.69 -46.05 26.79
C LEU A 25 -57.44 -45.27 28.10
N VAL A 26 -56.34 -44.50 28.19
CA VAL A 26 -56.21 -43.33 29.09
C VAL A 26 -55.39 -42.25 28.38
N VAL A 27 -55.89 -41.02 28.33
CA VAL A 27 -55.16 -39.84 27.85
C VAL A 27 -54.84 -38.91 29.03
N PRO A 28 -53.56 -38.58 29.24
CA PRO A 28 -53.17 -37.33 29.87
C PRO A 28 -52.48 -36.39 28.86
N ARG A 29 -52.63 -35.07 29.10
CA ARG A 29 -51.84 -34.03 28.42
C ARG A 29 -50.35 -34.20 28.71
N MET A 30 -49.50 -33.82 27.75
CA MET A 30 -48.13 -33.40 28.01
C MET A 30 -47.86 -32.04 27.34
N GLU A 31 -46.87 -31.31 27.85
CA GLU A 31 -46.79 -29.85 27.69
C GLU A 31 -45.92 -29.39 26.51
N ARG A 32 -45.99 -28.09 26.19
CA ARG A 32 -45.17 -27.46 25.13
C ARG A 32 -43.76 -27.18 25.65
N SER A 33 -42.77 -27.92 25.15
CA SER A 33 -41.35 -27.60 25.36
C SER A 33 -40.97 -26.29 24.64
N LEU A 34 -40.61 -25.27 25.41
CA LEU A 34 -39.97 -24.04 24.92
C LEU A 34 -38.44 -24.24 24.88
N TRP A 35 -37.83 -24.04 23.71
CA TRP A 35 -36.38 -24.10 23.55
C TRP A 35 -35.73 -22.77 23.97
N PHE A 36 -35.10 -22.75 25.15
CA PHE A 36 -34.43 -21.56 25.70
C PHE A 36 -32.93 -21.52 25.33
N PHE A 37 -32.57 -20.70 24.33
CA PHE A 37 -31.17 -20.38 24.04
C PHE A 37 -30.54 -19.57 25.17
N THR A 38 -29.74 -20.22 26.02
CA THR A 38 -29.09 -19.58 27.19
C THR A 38 -27.57 -19.59 27.02
N ILE A 39 -26.98 -18.44 26.68
CA ILE A 39 -25.52 -18.26 26.63
C ILE A 39 -25.01 -17.97 28.05
N GLN A 40 -24.25 -18.91 28.63
CA GLN A 40 -23.63 -18.78 29.95
C GLN A 40 -22.13 -18.46 29.81
N PHE A 41 -21.70 -17.29 30.30
CA PHE A 41 -20.28 -16.94 30.37
C PHE A 41 -19.68 -17.43 31.70
N LYS A 42 -18.72 -18.35 31.65
CA LYS A 42 -17.98 -18.83 32.84
C LYS A 42 -16.56 -18.25 32.85
N SER A 43 -16.34 -17.22 33.66
CA SER A 43 -15.00 -16.67 33.92
C SER A 43 -14.35 -17.45 35.06
N GLU A 44 -13.16 -18.01 34.82
CA GLU A 44 -12.48 -18.86 35.78
C GLU A 44 -11.36 -18.09 36.51
N LYS A 45 -11.75 -17.36 37.58
CA LYS A 45 -10.82 -16.82 38.58
C LYS A 45 -11.32 -17.10 40.00
N GLN A 46 -10.40 -17.54 40.85
CA GLN A 46 -10.66 -17.79 42.27
C GLN A 46 -10.81 -16.48 43.05
N THR A 47 -11.85 -16.35 43.88
CA THR A 47 -11.75 -16.11 45.34
C THR A 47 -13.14 -16.03 45.99
N ASN A 48 -13.20 -15.74 47.29
CA ASN A 48 -14.25 -16.20 48.21
C ASN A 48 -15.37 -15.17 48.52
N LYS A 49 -16.53 -15.71 48.94
CA LYS A 49 -17.59 -15.12 49.78
C LYS A 49 -18.30 -13.81 49.32
N GLY A 50 -19.53 -14.00 48.83
CA GLY A 50 -20.74 -13.65 49.59
C GLY A 50 -21.13 -12.18 49.79
N SER A 51 -22.26 -11.77 49.19
CA SER A 51 -23.05 -10.58 49.58
C SER A 51 -24.53 -10.80 49.25
N GLU A 52 -25.43 -10.17 49.99
CA GLU A 52 -26.88 -10.37 49.89
C GLU A 52 -27.52 -9.55 48.73
N ARG A 53 -28.67 -10.00 48.24
CA ARG A 53 -29.45 -9.30 47.19
C ARG A 53 -30.66 -8.56 47.77
N THR A 54 -30.48 -7.29 48.12
CA THR A 54 -31.60 -6.37 48.37
C THR A 54 -32.37 -6.12 47.07
N THR A 55 -33.69 -6.35 47.08
CA THR A 55 -34.54 -6.15 45.88
C THR A 55 -35.28 -4.82 45.93
N LEU A 56 -35.04 -3.95 44.95
CA LEU A 56 -35.79 -2.71 44.74
C LEU A 56 -36.51 -2.76 43.39
N ARG A 57 -37.85 -2.65 43.41
CA ARG A 57 -38.68 -2.56 42.21
C ARG A 57 -38.94 -1.09 41.84
N PRO A 58 -38.62 -0.63 40.62
CA PRO A 58 -39.18 0.61 40.10
C PRO A 58 -40.70 0.45 39.89
N LYS A 59 -41.50 1.46 40.26
CA LYS A 59 -42.93 1.52 39.88
C LYS A 59 -43.04 2.05 38.46
N ALA A 60 -43.84 1.41 37.62
CA ALA A 60 -44.27 1.99 36.35
C ALA A 60 -45.28 3.12 36.58
N VAL A 61 -45.24 4.16 35.74
CA VAL A 61 -46.21 5.27 35.74
C VAL A 61 -47.03 5.18 34.47
N ASN A 62 -48.36 5.15 34.60
CA ASN A 62 -49.28 5.01 33.48
C ASN A 62 -49.27 6.27 32.57
N ARG A 63 -49.33 6.06 31.26
CA ARG A 63 -49.75 7.09 30.28
C ARG A 63 -51.19 6.82 29.84
N PRO A 64 -52.00 7.86 29.56
CA PRO A 64 -53.40 7.70 29.22
C PRO A 64 -53.62 7.16 27.79
N THR A 65 -54.73 6.47 27.61
CA THR A 65 -55.13 5.82 26.36
C THR A 65 -55.94 6.75 25.45
N ASN A 66 -55.36 7.19 24.32
CA ASN A 66 -56.08 7.39 23.06
C ASN A 66 -55.15 7.78 21.90
N ARG A 67 -55.06 6.93 20.87
CA ARG A 67 -54.72 7.28 19.48
C ARG A 67 -55.52 6.35 18.54
N PRO A 68 -56.07 6.84 17.42
CA PRO A 68 -56.77 5.99 16.46
C PRO A 68 -55.79 5.05 15.74
N ILE A 69 -56.28 3.88 15.34
CA ILE A 69 -55.50 2.86 14.62
C ILE A 69 -55.54 3.19 13.12
N PRO A 70 -54.41 3.38 12.43
CA PRO A 70 -54.38 3.54 10.97
C PRO A 70 -54.63 2.20 10.26
N ALA A 71 -55.21 2.26 9.06
CA ALA A 71 -55.50 1.07 8.26
C ALA A 71 -54.22 0.33 7.81
N ARG A 72 -54.31 -0.99 7.64
CA ARG A 72 -53.20 -1.83 7.13
C ARG A 72 -52.82 -1.39 5.70
N GLY A 73 -51.58 -0.95 5.52
CA GLY A 73 -50.99 -0.71 4.19
C GLY A 73 -49.94 0.42 4.13
N SER A 74 -49.94 1.37 5.06
CA SER A 74 -49.00 2.50 5.01
C SER A 74 -47.65 2.17 5.64
N ALA A 75 -46.58 2.23 4.85
CA ALA A 75 -45.20 2.05 5.29
C ALA A 75 -44.50 3.41 5.50
N THR A 76 -44.70 4.04 6.66
CA THR A 76 -44.02 5.29 7.03
C THR A 76 -43.57 5.29 8.48
N VAL A 77 -42.27 5.05 8.72
CA VAL A 77 -41.59 5.43 9.96
C VAL A 77 -40.56 6.50 9.61
N ALA A 78 -41.00 7.75 9.57
CA ALA A 78 -40.09 8.87 9.66
C ALA A 78 -39.55 8.93 11.10
N VAL A 79 -38.23 9.10 11.28
CA VAL A 79 -37.63 9.19 12.61
C VAL A 79 -38.05 10.52 13.25
N ASP A 80 -38.58 10.44 14.48
CA ASP A 80 -39.10 11.58 15.23
C ASP A 80 -37.96 12.56 15.60
N LYS A 81 -37.81 13.62 14.80
CA LYS A 81 -36.92 14.74 15.09
C LYS A 81 -37.56 15.60 16.17
N GLY A 82 -37.23 15.29 17.43
CA GLY A 82 -37.58 16.12 18.58
C GLY A 82 -37.15 17.59 18.41
N PRO A 83 -37.77 18.52 19.15
CA PRO A 83 -37.61 19.96 18.94
C PRO A 83 -36.14 20.39 19.00
N SER A 84 -35.74 21.23 18.04
CA SER A 84 -34.36 21.69 17.90
C SER A 84 -33.90 22.50 19.11
N VAL A 85 -33.01 21.93 19.92
CA VAL A 85 -32.31 22.67 20.98
C VAL A 85 -31.31 23.61 20.33
N THR A 86 -31.68 24.88 20.19
CA THR A 86 -30.79 25.95 19.75
C THR A 86 -29.76 26.26 20.84
N LEU A 87 -28.63 25.58 20.79
CA LEU A 87 -27.45 25.96 21.57
C LEU A 87 -26.93 27.33 21.09
N PRO A 88 -26.76 28.33 21.96
CA PRO A 88 -26.19 29.61 21.57
C PRO A 88 -24.69 29.45 21.30
N ILE A 89 -24.32 29.39 20.03
CA ILE A 89 -22.92 29.27 19.59
C ILE A 89 -22.20 30.60 19.87
N GLN A 90 -21.40 30.67 20.94
CA GLN A 90 -20.49 31.81 21.18
C GLN A 90 -19.22 31.73 20.33
N ILE A 91 -19.40 31.61 19.01
CA ILE A 91 -18.34 31.71 18.01
C ILE A 91 -18.83 32.73 16.97
N ARG A 92 -18.02 33.74 16.68
CA ARG A 92 -18.36 34.74 15.65
C ARG A 92 -18.49 34.06 14.28
N PRO A 93 -19.35 34.57 13.38
CA PRO A 93 -19.43 34.01 12.03
C PRO A 93 -18.06 34.05 11.33
N PRO A 94 -17.74 33.12 10.41
CA PRO A 94 -16.36 32.88 9.92
C PRO A 94 -15.69 34.00 9.10
N LEU A 95 -16.23 35.22 9.12
CA LEU A 95 -15.83 36.37 8.32
C LEU A 95 -15.61 37.66 9.14
N GLU A 96 -15.95 37.69 10.43
CA GLU A 96 -15.76 38.88 11.29
C GLU A 96 -14.54 38.77 12.22
N GLY A 97 -13.35 38.93 11.63
CA GLY A 97 -12.10 39.10 12.38
C GLY A 97 -10.95 39.60 11.49
N PRO A 98 -9.93 40.27 12.07
CA PRO A 98 -8.82 40.88 11.32
C PRO A 98 -7.86 39.88 10.65
N TYR A 99 -8.16 38.58 10.68
CA TYR A 99 -7.37 37.49 10.11
C TYR A 99 -8.11 36.72 9.01
N ALA A 100 -9.20 37.26 8.45
CA ALA A 100 -10.08 36.60 7.47
C ALA A 100 -9.47 36.47 6.04
N PHE A 101 -8.22 36.01 5.93
CA PHE A 101 -7.47 35.88 4.67
C PHE A 101 -7.19 34.42 4.23
N SER A 102 -7.79 33.43 4.89
CA SER A 102 -7.82 32.05 4.40
C SER A 102 -9.20 31.70 3.84
N ARG A 103 -9.41 31.93 2.53
CA ARG A 103 -10.49 31.24 1.81
C ARG A 103 -10.17 29.74 1.85
N ILE A 104 -10.98 28.96 2.57
CA ILE A 104 -11.04 27.51 2.35
C ILE A 104 -11.50 27.33 0.89
N PRO A 105 -10.73 26.64 0.02
CA PRO A 105 -11.21 26.35 -1.33
C PRO A 105 -12.53 25.59 -1.27
N THR A 106 -13.44 25.84 -2.20
CA THR A 106 -14.60 24.95 -2.40
C THR A 106 -14.08 23.53 -2.61
N PRO A 107 -14.63 22.50 -1.93
CA PRO A 107 -14.19 21.13 -2.11
C PRO A 107 -14.15 20.73 -3.59
N ALA A 108 -13.05 20.14 -4.04
CA ALA A 108 -12.88 19.73 -5.44
C ALA A 108 -13.73 18.51 -5.83
N ASP A 109 -14.42 17.90 -4.87
CA ASP A 109 -15.38 16.82 -5.06
C ASP A 109 -16.76 17.29 -4.55
N ASP A 110 -17.79 17.31 -5.41
CA ASP A 110 -19.18 17.56 -5.01
C ASP A 110 -19.80 16.42 -4.15
N ASN A 111 -19.12 15.27 -4.07
CA ASN A 111 -19.57 14.11 -3.32
C ASN A 111 -19.09 14.15 -1.85
N PRO A 112 -19.99 14.09 -0.85
CA PRO A 112 -19.60 14.08 0.55
C PRO A 112 -18.87 12.78 0.90
N LYS A 113 -17.57 12.87 1.16
CA LYS A 113 -16.73 11.72 1.53
C LYS A 113 -17.05 11.31 2.98
N ILE A 114 -17.51 10.06 3.15
CA ILE A 114 -17.86 9.50 4.45
C ILE A 114 -16.60 8.90 5.08
N TYR A 115 -16.10 9.53 6.14
CA TYR A 115 -14.93 9.07 6.89
C TYR A 115 -15.34 8.28 8.14
N LEU A 116 -14.68 7.14 8.38
CA LEU A 116 -14.83 6.38 9.62
C LEU A 116 -13.85 6.91 10.67
N LEU A 117 -14.35 7.64 11.67
CA LEU A 117 -13.54 8.16 12.80
C LEU A 117 -12.84 7.06 13.62
N ARG A 118 -13.33 5.81 13.54
CA ARG A 118 -12.65 4.60 14.00
C ARG A 118 -12.96 3.46 13.04
N ASN A 119 -11.95 2.68 12.69
CA ASN A 119 -12.16 1.38 12.08
C ASN A 119 -12.81 0.44 13.12
N PRO A 120 -13.86 -0.32 12.76
CA PRO A 120 -14.41 -1.35 13.65
C PRO A 120 -13.39 -2.49 13.86
N PRO A 121 -13.41 -3.18 15.01
CA PRO A 121 -12.61 -4.39 15.19
C PRO A 121 -13.08 -5.48 14.22
N PRO A 122 -12.19 -6.40 13.79
CA PRO A 122 -12.57 -7.50 12.91
C PRO A 122 -13.58 -8.44 13.57
N THR A 123 -14.49 -9.01 12.78
CA THR A 123 -15.54 -9.90 13.27
C THR A 123 -14.97 -11.14 13.97
N TRP A 124 -15.41 -11.37 15.20
CA TRP A 124 -15.08 -12.54 16.01
C TRP A 124 -16.33 -13.45 16.10
N ILE A 125 -16.12 -14.78 16.03
CA ILE A 125 -17.18 -15.81 15.97
C ILE A 125 -18.12 -15.63 14.76
N PHE A 126 -17.57 -15.76 13.54
CA PHE A 126 -18.36 -15.95 12.32
C PHE A 126 -18.24 -17.42 11.86
N THR A 127 -19.05 -18.29 12.47
CA THR A 127 -18.97 -19.76 12.30
C THR A 127 -20.33 -20.43 12.46
N SER A 128 -20.66 -21.39 11.61
CA SER A 128 -21.76 -22.35 11.80
C SER A 128 -21.29 -23.59 12.57
N VAL A 129 -22.19 -24.23 13.32
CA VAL A 129 -21.98 -25.50 14.03
C VAL A 129 -23.32 -26.25 14.07
N ASP A 130 -23.32 -27.53 13.69
CA ASP A 130 -24.49 -28.38 13.79
C ASP A 130 -24.73 -28.84 15.25
N THR A 131 -25.99 -28.94 15.66
CA THR A 131 -26.35 -29.47 17.00
C THR A 131 -26.20 -30.98 17.08
N GLY A 132 -25.74 -31.49 18.23
CA GLY A 132 -25.70 -32.92 18.50
C GLY A 132 -27.08 -33.57 18.60
N THR A 133 -27.11 -34.89 18.79
CA THR A 133 -28.33 -35.67 19.03
C THR A 133 -29.02 -35.34 20.36
N ASP A 134 -28.35 -34.59 21.24
CA ASP A 134 -28.88 -33.98 22.46
C ASP A 134 -29.59 -32.63 22.22
N GLY A 135 -29.56 -32.12 20.97
CA GLY A 135 -30.08 -30.81 20.61
C GLY A 135 -29.20 -29.64 21.08
N THR A 136 -27.95 -29.88 21.50
CA THR A 136 -27.05 -28.80 21.94
C THR A 136 -25.82 -28.66 21.05
N ALA A 137 -25.28 -27.44 21.01
CA ALA A 137 -23.98 -27.14 20.43
C ALA A 137 -23.19 -26.35 21.47
N ARG A 138 -21.90 -26.67 21.63
CA ARG A 138 -21.01 -25.98 22.58
C ARG A 138 -19.78 -25.46 21.85
N PHE A 139 -19.48 -24.19 22.07
CA PHE A 139 -18.43 -23.48 21.37
C PHE A 139 -17.55 -22.74 22.38
N VAL A 140 -16.24 -22.93 22.28
CA VAL A 140 -15.25 -22.31 23.17
C VAL A 140 -14.24 -21.58 22.30
N LYS A 141 -14.09 -20.27 22.53
CA LYS A 141 -13.03 -19.42 21.96
C LYS A 141 -12.54 -18.46 23.03
N GLU A 142 -11.25 -18.16 22.94
CA GLU A 142 -10.64 -17.06 23.66
C GLU A 142 -11.20 -15.72 23.15
N ALA A 143 -11.42 -14.78 24.07
CA ALA A 143 -11.87 -13.44 23.73
C ALA A 143 -10.68 -12.62 23.17
N PRO A 144 -10.84 -11.85 22.08
CA PRO A 144 -9.72 -11.11 21.50
C PRO A 144 -9.19 -10.05 22.48
N ASP A 145 -7.86 -9.91 22.56
CA ASP A 145 -7.18 -8.92 23.42
C ASP A 145 -7.34 -7.50 22.85
N THR A 146 -8.54 -6.94 23.03
CA THR A 146 -8.89 -5.57 22.65
C THR A 146 -9.97 -5.04 23.58
N ILE A 147 -9.82 -3.78 23.99
CA ILE A 147 -10.70 -3.13 24.96
C ILE A 147 -11.97 -2.66 24.22
N THR A 148 -12.99 -3.52 24.18
CA THR A 148 -14.23 -3.29 23.42
C THR A 148 -15.43 -4.04 24.00
N SER A 149 -16.63 -3.65 23.55
CA SER A 149 -17.89 -4.31 23.86
C SER A 149 -18.35 -5.15 22.66
N TRP A 150 -18.21 -6.46 22.76
CA TRP A 150 -18.70 -7.40 21.76
C TRP A 150 -20.21 -7.58 21.87
N VAL A 151 -20.87 -7.71 20.73
CA VAL A 151 -22.29 -8.06 20.60
C VAL A 151 -22.37 -9.38 19.84
N ILE A 152 -22.81 -10.43 20.53
CA ILE A 152 -22.88 -11.80 19.99
C ILE A 152 -24.32 -12.08 19.57
N THR A 153 -24.50 -12.37 18.29
CA THR A 153 -25.77 -12.77 17.67
C THR A 153 -25.70 -14.22 17.23
N ALA A 154 -26.82 -14.94 17.34
CA ALA A 154 -26.93 -16.33 16.89
C ALA A 154 -28.31 -16.59 16.26
N PHE A 155 -28.33 -17.48 15.28
CA PHE A 155 -29.53 -18.04 14.67
C PHE A 155 -29.30 -19.53 14.38
N SER A 156 -30.37 -20.28 14.16
CA SER A 156 -30.37 -21.69 13.81
C SER A 156 -31.35 -21.93 12.66
N LEU A 157 -31.06 -22.92 11.82
CA LEU A 157 -31.89 -23.34 10.69
C LEU A 157 -32.16 -24.83 10.82
N ASP A 158 -33.42 -25.21 11.04
CA ASP A 158 -33.87 -26.61 11.01
C ASP A 158 -34.82 -26.86 9.83
N THR A 159 -34.77 -28.10 9.32
CA THR A 159 -35.59 -28.60 8.21
C THR A 159 -37.09 -28.71 8.53
N PHE A 160 -37.47 -28.91 9.80
CA PHE A 160 -38.87 -29.01 10.22
C PHE A 160 -39.39 -27.73 10.88
N HIS A 161 -38.56 -27.04 11.66
CA HIS A 161 -38.95 -25.87 12.46
C HIS A 161 -38.54 -24.52 11.84
N GLY A 162 -37.68 -24.52 10.81
CA GLY A 162 -37.27 -23.31 10.10
C GLY A 162 -36.22 -22.47 10.83
N LEU A 163 -36.30 -21.15 10.69
CA LEU A 163 -35.35 -20.18 11.24
C LEU A 163 -35.69 -19.82 12.69
N GLY A 164 -34.82 -20.20 13.63
CA GLY A 164 -34.80 -19.69 15.00
C GLY A 164 -33.76 -18.58 15.16
N VAL A 165 -34.09 -17.50 15.90
CA VAL A 165 -33.17 -16.40 16.21
C VAL A 165 -33.25 -16.08 17.70
N ILE A 166 -32.12 -15.71 18.33
CA ILE A 166 -32.13 -15.32 19.75
C ILE A 166 -32.92 -14.02 19.99
N GLU A 167 -33.69 -13.96 21.07
CA GLU A 167 -34.56 -12.79 21.37
C GLU A 167 -33.77 -11.49 21.61
N GLN A 168 -32.58 -11.59 22.21
CA GLN A 168 -31.71 -10.44 22.50
C GLN A 168 -30.23 -10.81 22.27
N PRO A 169 -29.45 -9.97 21.55
CA PRO A 169 -28.01 -10.19 21.40
C PRO A 169 -27.27 -10.14 22.75
N ALA A 170 -26.42 -11.14 22.99
CA ALA A 170 -25.60 -11.19 24.21
C ALA A 170 -24.47 -10.15 24.14
N LYS A 171 -24.30 -9.34 25.18
CA LYS A 171 -23.26 -8.30 25.24
C LYS A 171 -22.15 -8.74 26.18
N MET A 172 -20.90 -8.68 25.71
CA MET A 172 -19.71 -9.06 26.48
C MET A 172 -18.66 -7.94 26.38
N GLN A 173 -18.34 -7.31 27.51
CA GLN A 173 -17.31 -6.28 27.58
C GLN A 173 -15.95 -6.91 27.92
N VAL A 174 -14.97 -6.75 27.03
CA VAL A 174 -13.56 -7.06 27.30
C VAL A 174 -12.90 -5.76 27.75
N PHE A 175 -12.43 -5.73 28.99
CA PHE A 175 -11.88 -4.51 29.59
C PHE A 175 -10.83 -4.85 30.64
N ARG A 176 -9.76 -4.06 30.68
CA ARG A 176 -8.69 -4.16 31.67
C ARG A 176 -8.60 -2.85 32.45
N PRO A 177 -8.70 -2.86 33.80
CA PRO A 177 -8.80 -1.63 34.58
C PRO A 177 -7.46 -0.90 34.76
N PHE A 178 -6.33 -1.54 34.43
CA PHE A 178 -5.00 -0.93 34.43
C PHE A 178 -4.20 -1.51 33.26
N PHE A 179 -3.70 -0.63 32.38
CA PHE A 179 -2.94 -1.00 31.20
C PHE A 179 -2.05 0.14 30.71
N ILE A 180 -1.06 -0.20 29.88
CA ILE A 180 -0.14 0.74 29.22
C ILE A 180 -0.50 0.86 27.74
N GLN A 181 -0.48 2.07 27.20
CA GLN A 181 -0.50 2.31 25.77
C GLN A 181 0.76 3.08 25.35
N LEU A 182 1.48 2.56 24.35
CA LEU A 182 2.58 3.26 23.68
C LEU A 182 2.05 4.04 22.48
N ASN A 183 2.48 5.30 22.35
CA ASN A 183 2.24 6.16 21.20
C ASN A 183 3.57 6.32 20.44
N LEU A 184 3.67 5.73 19.24
CA LEU A 184 4.92 5.61 18.48
C LEU A 184 4.78 6.21 17.07
N PRO A 185 5.80 6.91 16.55
CA PRO A 185 5.86 7.25 15.13
C PRO A 185 5.99 5.99 14.28
N TYR A 186 5.57 6.06 13.01
CA TYR A 186 5.70 4.93 12.06
C TYR A 186 7.16 4.47 11.90
N SER A 187 8.08 5.43 11.78
CA SER A 187 9.52 5.20 11.77
C SER A 187 10.30 6.39 12.31
N VAL A 188 11.56 6.14 12.69
CA VAL A 188 12.59 7.13 13.02
C VAL A 188 13.86 6.83 12.20
N ILE A 189 14.79 7.77 12.13
CA ILE A 189 16.09 7.59 11.46
C ILE A 189 17.18 7.36 12.52
N ARG A 190 18.17 6.53 12.21
CA ARG A 190 19.28 6.21 13.10
C ARG A 190 19.99 7.47 13.64
N GLY A 191 20.26 7.45 14.95
CA GLY A 191 20.96 8.51 15.66
C GLY A 191 20.11 9.74 16.03
N GLU A 192 18.86 9.85 15.58
CA GLU A 192 17.91 10.85 16.11
C GLU A 192 17.55 10.55 17.57
N VAL A 193 17.13 11.58 18.32
CA VAL A 193 16.62 11.41 19.69
C VAL A 193 15.09 11.46 19.68
N VAL A 194 14.45 10.37 20.07
CA VAL A 194 12.98 10.24 20.12
C VAL A 194 12.49 10.09 21.56
N ALA A 195 11.46 10.85 21.91
CA ALA A 195 10.74 10.70 23.16
C ALA A 195 9.61 9.65 23.00
N ILE A 196 9.88 8.42 23.42
CA ILE A 196 8.89 7.33 23.45
C ILE A 196 7.84 7.68 24.49
N GLN A 197 6.63 8.02 24.03
CA GLN A 197 5.51 8.40 24.90
C GLN A 197 4.67 7.17 25.25
N ALA A 198 4.59 6.86 26.55
CA ALA A 198 3.61 5.95 27.12
C ALA A 198 2.48 6.74 27.79
N VAL A 199 1.30 6.15 27.86
CA VAL A 199 0.22 6.57 28.76
C VAL A 199 -0.18 5.36 29.58
N VAL A 200 -0.19 5.49 30.90
CA VAL A 200 -0.66 4.43 31.81
C VAL A 200 -2.04 4.83 32.33
N PHE A 201 -3.03 3.98 32.08
CA PHE A 201 -4.42 4.23 32.45
C PHE A 201 -4.80 3.50 33.74
N ASN A 202 -5.60 4.15 34.58
CA ASN A 202 -6.11 3.62 35.83
C ASN A 202 -7.63 3.86 35.94
N TYR A 203 -8.41 2.89 35.47
CA TYR A 203 -9.87 2.87 35.59
C TYR A 203 -10.35 2.25 36.92
N MET A 204 -9.54 2.31 37.97
CA MET A 204 -9.94 1.94 39.33
C MET A 204 -10.34 3.18 40.14
N ASN A 205 -11.14 2.98 41.19
CA ASN A 205 -11.70 4.04 42.03
C ASN A 205 -10.71 4.60 43.08
N LYS A 206 -9.40 4.46 42.88
CA LYS A 206 -8.33 4.95 43.75
C LYS A 206 -7.11 5.35 42.93
N GLU A 207 -6.39 6.38 43.37
CA GLU A 207 -5.07 6.71 42.84
C GLU A 207 -4.10 5.53 43.05
N ILE A 208 -3.23 5.29 42.08
CA ILE A 208 -2.21 4.23 42.12
C ILE A 208 -0.85 4.82 41.75
N THR A 209 0.17 4.50 42.54
CA THR A 209 1.58 4.68 42.14
C THR A 209 2.06 3.42 41.43
N ALA A 210 2.62 3.58 40.23
CA ALA A 210 3.20 2.50 39.44
C ALA A 210 4.67 2.79 39.12
N GLU A 211 5.51 1.76 39.19
CA GLU A 211 6.87 1.77 38.66
C GLU A 211 6.84 1.32 37.20
N LEU A 212 7.23 2.21 36.29
CA LEU A 212 7.53 1.89 34.90
C LEU A 212 9.00 1.49 34.77
N THR A 213 9.26 0.37 34.10
CA THR A 213 10.59 -0.11 33.70
C THR A 213 10.61 -0.29 32.19
N PHE A 214 11.47 0.46 31.50
CA PHE A 214 11.74 0.30 30.06
C PHE A 214 13.06 -0.47 29.93
N GLU A 215 13.03 -1.63 29.27
CA GLU A 215 14.21 -2.47 29.01
C GLU A 215 14.83 -2.16 27.66
N ASN A 216 16.16 -2.28 27.58
CA ASN A 216 17.01 -2.13 26.40
C ASN A 216 17.80 -3.41 26.17
N ILE A 217 17.88 -3.87 24.92
CA ILE A 217 18.50 -5.13 24.50
C ILE A 217 19.74 -4.88 23.62
N GLY A 218 20.26 -3.64 23.59
CA GLY A 218 21.39 -3.20 22.76
C GLY A 218 21.01 -2.48 21.46
N ASP A 219 19.71 -2.35 21.18
CA ASP A 219 19.16 -1.71 19.97
C ASP A 219 19.21 -0.17 19.97
N PHE A 220 19.32 0.41 21.17
CA PHE A 220 19.31 1.86 21.37
C PHE A 220 20.13 2.25 22.60
N GLN A 221 20.31 3.55 22.80
CA GLN A 221 20.87 4.13 24.02
C GLN A 221 19.80 4.99 24.70
N PHE A 222 19.69 4.93 26.03
CA PHE A 222 18.96 5.95 26.77
C PHE A 222 19.73 7.27 26.70
N VAL A 223 19.02 8.39 26.56
CA VAL A 223 19.65 9.72 26.58
C VAL A 223 19.55 10.27 27.99
N ASP A 224 20.70 10.57 28.59
CA ASP A 224 20.82 11.15 29.92
C ASP A 224 21.51 12.52 29.85
N ASN A 225 20.77 13.56 30.22
CA ASN A 225 21.28 14.93 30.30
C ASN A 225 21.71 15.24 31.77
N GLY A 226 22.26 14.25 32.48
CA GLY A 226 22.24 14.26 33.96
C GLY A 226 23.29 13.42 34.72
N VAL A 227 24.24 12.78 34.05
CA VAL A 227 25.43 12.18 34.70
C VAL A 227 26.67 12.90 34.14
N GLU A 228 27.59 13.31 35.01
CA GLU A 228 28.85 13.95 34.60
C GLU A 228 29.81 12.91 33.98
N ASP A 229 30.76 13.36 33.14
CA ASP A 229 31.64 12.54 32.28
C ASP A 229 32.61 11.54 33.00
N ASN A 230 32.41 11.25 34.28
CA ASN A 230 33.27 10.39 35.10
C ASN A 230 32.70 8.97 35.39
N GLU A 231 31.40 8.71 35.16
CA GLU A 231 30.83 7.35 35.25
C GLU A 231 30.01 6.98 34.00
N ILE A 232 30.70 6.78 32.88
CA ILE A 232 30.12 6.21 31.65
C ILE A 232 29.80 4.72 31.88
N SER A 233 28.66 4.46 32.50
CA SER A 233 28.00 3.15 32.46
C SER A 233 27.25 3.01 31.13
N SER A 234 27.99 2.75 30.04
CA SER A 234 27.52 2.69 28.64
C SER A 234 26.48 1.60 28.32
N GLU A 235 25.97 0.89 29.33
CA GLU A 235 25.14 -0.31 29.23
C GLU A 235 23.99 -0.30 30.27
N THR A 236 23.25 0.82 30.39
CA THR A 236 22.00 0.84 31.18
C THR A 236 20.93 -0.02 30.51
N ILE A 237 20.88 -1.30 30.91
CA ILE A 237 19.96 -2.34 30.40
C ILE A 237 18.48 -1.97 30.64
N PHE A 238 18.18 -1.11 31.60
CA PHE A 238 16.83 -0.58 31.81
C PHE A 238 16.82 0.82 32.44
N ARG A 239 15.73 1.56 32.22
CA ARG A 239 15.45 2.84 32.88
C ARG A 239 14.11 2.78 33.61
N LYS A 240 14.08 3.29 34.85
CA LYS A 240 12.88 3.29 35.70
C LYS A 240 12.30 4.67 35.93
N LYS A 241 10.98 4.78 36.01
CA LYS A 241 10.25 5.99 36.44
C LYS A 241 9.07 5.60 37.33
N SER A 242 8.94 6.22 38.51
CA SER A 242 7.77 6.05 39.39
C SER A 242 6.76 7.16 39.11
N VAL A 243 5.49 6.79 38.89
CA VAL A 243 4.44 7.71 38.42
C VAL A 243 3.15 7.47 39.21
N ARG A 244 2.51 8.55 39.65
CA ARG A 244 1.19 8.54 40.28
C ARG A 244 0.12 8.75 39.21
N ILE A 245 -0.91 7.91 39.22
CA ILE A 245 -1.97 7.89 38.22
C ILE A 245 -3.31 8.06 38.97
N PRO A 246 -4.07 9.14 38.73
CA PRO A 246 -5.34 9.38 39.42
C PRO A 246 -6.38 8.27 39.19
N ALA A 247 -7.47 8.31 39.96
CA ALA A 247 -8.60 7.41 39.77
C ALA A 247 -9.41 7.81 38.52
N GLN A 248 -9.75 6.83 37.68
CA GLN A 248 -10.50 7.01 36.42
C GLN A 248 -9.81 7.92 35.39
N ASP A 249 -8.48 7.93 35.35
CA ASP A 249 -7.66 8.81 34.49
C ASP A 249 -6.43 8.08 33.91
N GLY A 250 -5.64 8.75 33.05
CA GLY A 250 -4.40 8.23 32.49
C GLY A 250 -3.26 9.25 32.45
N THR A 251 -2.07 8.85 32.90
CA THR A 251 -0.91 9.75 33.03
C THR A 251 0.12 9.50 31.92
N PRO A 252 0.53 10.54 31.16
CA PRO A 252 1.54 10.42 30.12
C PRO A 252 2.97 10.47 30.68
N VAL A 253 3.86 9.65 30.13
CA VAL A 253 5.25 9.49 30.58
C VAL A 253 6.15 9.32 29.35
N SER A 254 7.23 10.09 29.23
CA SER A 254 8.19 9.91 28.13
C SER A 254 9.54 9.35 28.58
N PHE A 255 10.16 8.58 27.69
CA PHE A 255 11.55 8.13 27.80
C PHE A 255 12.32 8.55 26.55
N LEU A 256 13.49 9.18 26.72
CA LEU A 256 14.36 9.60 25.61
C LEU A 256 15.28 8.45 25.20
N ILE A 257 15.25 8.06 23.92
CA ILE A 257 16.16 7.07 23.36
C ILE A 257 16.80 7.59 22.05
N ARG A 258 18.03 7.14 21.79
CA ARG A 258 18.73 7.28 20.50
C ARG A 258 18.93 5.89 19.88
N PRO A 259 18.21 5.52 18.81
CA PRO A 259 18.37 4.22 18.16
C PRO A 259 19.72 4.06 17.46
N THR A 260 20.36 2.91 17.63
CA THR A 260 21.69 2.59 17.09
C THR A 260 21.63 1.51 16.01
N THR A 261 20.77 0.49 16.17
CA THR A 261 20.55 -0.58 15.19
C THR A 261 19.56 -0.16 14.09
N LEU A 262 19.53 -0.89 12.98
CA LEU A 262 18.68 -0.63 11.82
C LEU A 262 17.66 -1.77 11.65
N GLY A 263 16.42 -1.43 11.27
CA GLY A 263 15.31 -2.38 11.14
C GLY A 263 14.29 -2.20 12.26
N HIS A 264 13.65 -3.30 12.70
CA HIS A 264 12.64 -3.25 13.76
C HIS A 264 13.26 -3.54 15.12
N ILE A 265 13.24 -2.55 16.02
CA ILE A 265 13.73 -2.69 17.40
C ILE A 265 12.57 -3.00 18.36
N ASP A 266 12.79 -3.86 19.36
CA ASP A 266 11.77 -4.27 20.33
C ASP A 266 11.76 -3.31 21.54
N LEU A 267 10.74 -2.46 21.64
CA LEU A 267 10.52 -1.60 22.81
C LEU A 267 9.71 -2.36 23.86
N ARG A 268 10.33 -2.67 25.01
CA ARG A 268 9.71 -3.41 26.12
C ARG A 268 9.46 -2.50 27.32
N LEU A 269 8.19 -2.28 27.66
CA LEU A 269 7.79 -1.40 28.77
C LEU A 269 6.86 -2.13 29.73
N THR A 270 7.27 -2.23 30.99
CA THR A 270 6.52 -2.88 32.07
C THR A 270 6.10 -1.85 33.12
N ALA A 271 4.82 -1.82 33.51
CA ALA A 271 4.28 -1.01 34.60
C ALA A 271 3.81 -1.91 35.73
N LYS A 272 4.34 -1.70 36.94
CA LYS A 272 4.03 -2.51 38.12
C LYS A 272 3.56 -1.63 39.27
N ALA A 273 2.36 -1.92 39.77
CA ALA A 273 1.80 -1.35 40.98
C ALA A 273 1.60 -2.44 42.05
N ALA A 274 1.19 -2.06 43.26
CA ALA A 274 0.94 -3.01 44.35
C ALA A 274 -0.25 -3.96 44.09
N THR A 275 -1.24 -3.54 43.29
CA THR A 275 -2.51 -4.25 43.05
C THR A 275 -2.74 -4.65 41.59
N ALA A 276 -1.91 -4.17 40.67
CA ALA A 276 -2.04 -4.41 39.24
C ALA A 276 -0.68 -4.31 38.55
N GLY A 277 -0.58 -4.88 37.34
CA GLY A 277 0.58 -4.73 36.49
C GLY A 277 0.23 -4.97 35.03
N ASP A 278 1.07 -4.46 34.15
CA ASP A 278 0.98 -4.68 32.71
C ASP A 278 2.38 -4.61 32.07
N ALA A 279 2.53 -5.24 30.90
CA ALA A 279 3.76 -5.23 30.13
C ALA A 279 3.42 -5.22 28.64
N ILE A 280 4.02 -4.32 27.89
CA ILE A 280 3.77 -4.13 26.47
C ILE A 280 5.09 -4.22 25.69
N ILE A 281 5.07 -4.98 24.60
CA ILE A 281 6.15 -5.04 23.61
C ILE A 281 5.63 -4.45 22.30
N LYS A 282 6.32 -3.45 21.76
CA LYS A 282 6.02 -2.85 20.45
C LYS A 282 7.29 -2.72 19.63
N LYS A 283 7.17 -2.90 18.31
CA LYS A 283 8.27 -2.73 17.37
C LYS A 283 8.28 -1.29 16.85
N LEU A 284 9.46 -0.66 16.84
CA LEU A 284 9.69 0.64 16.18
C LEU A 284 10.62 0.42 14.99
N LEU A 285 10.29 1.02 13.84
CA LEU A 285 11.10 0.92 12.62
C LEU A 285 12.17 2.02 12.59
N VAL A 286 13.44 1.62 12.65
CA VAL A 286 14.61 2.50 12.48
C VAL A 286 15.10 2.39 11.04
N LYS A 287 14.97 3.49 10.29
CA LYS A 287 15.46 3.65 8.92
C LYS A 287 16.91 4.16 8.92
N ALA A 288 17.66 3.81 7.87
CA ALA A 288 18.95 4.42 7.60
C ALA A 288 18.78 5.81 6.97
N GLU A 289 19.80 6.64 7.10
CA GLU A 289 19.90 7.98 6.53
C GLU A 289 19.86 7.92 4.98
N GLY A 290 19.38 8.96 4.29
CA GLY A 290 19.36 8.99 2.82
C GLY A 290 18.18 8.25 2.15
N GLU A 291 18.29 7.98 0.84
CA GLU A 291 17.33 7.16 0.08
C GLU A 291 17.90 5.75 -0.17
N THR A 292 17.10 4.70 0.03
CA THR A 292 17.49 3.32 -0.31
C THR A 292 17.45 3.07 -1.82
N ILE A 293 18.59 2.73 -2.39
CA ILE A 293 18.73 2.22 -3.75
C ILE A 293 18.67 0.69 -3.73
N TYR A 294 18.00 0.12 -4.73
CA TYR A 294 17.91 -1.32 -4.95
C TYR A 294 18.57 -1.70 -6.29
N ARG A 295 19.30 -2.81 -6.30
CA ARG A 295 19.82 -3.47 -7.48
C ARG A 295 19.54 -4.97 -7.38
N ASN A 296 19.30 -5.62 -8.52
CA ASN A 296 19.10 -7.07 -8.58
C ASN A 296 19.89 -7.62 -9.78
N LYS A 297 20.44 -8.83 -9.63
CA LYS A 297 20.98 -9.62 -10.74
C LYS A 297 20.32 -11.00 -10.69
N ALA A 298 19.47 -11.29 -11.67
CA ALA A 298 18.71 -12.55 -11.74
C ALA A 298 19.28 -13.45 -12.84
N TYR A 299 19.43 -14.73 -12.52
CA TYR A 299 20.02 -15.74 -13.39
C TYR A 299 19.04 -16.92 -13.54
N LEU A 300 18.74 -17.28 -14.78
CA LEU A 300 17.97 -18.47 -15.10
C LEU A 300 18.91 -19.67 -15.26
N LEU A 301 18.74 -20.68 -14.41
CA LEU A 301 19.37 -21.97 -14.57
C LEU A 301 18.47 -22.88 -15.41
N ASP A 302 18.96 -23.32 -16.57
CA ASP A 302 18.38 -24.41 -17.36
C ASP A 302 19.34 -25.60 -17.31
N LEU A 303 19.06 -26.58 -16.45
CA LEU A 303 19.90 -27.77 -16.26
C LEU A 303 19.39 -28.99 -17.06
N ARG A 304 18.52 -28.78 -18.05
CA ARG A 304 17.95 -29.87 -18.87
C ARG A 304 18.95 -30.40 -19.89
N SER A 305 19.79 -29.53 -20.46
CA SER A 305 20.87 -29.87 -21.41
C SER A 305 22.22 -30.03 -20.70
N SER A 306 22.64 -29.03 -19.94
CA SER A 306 23.87 -29.02 -19.14
C SER A 306 23.57 -29.32 -17.67
N ARG A 307 23.94 -30.51 -17.18
CA ARG A 307 23.66 -30.95 -15.78
C ARG A 307 24.39 -30.16 -14.68
N SER A 308 25.30 -29.26 -15.07
CA SER A 308 26.01 -28.34 -14.18
C SER A 308 26.10 -26.94 -14.78
N TYR A 309 26.01 -25.92 -13.94
CA TYR A 309 26.19 -24.51 -14.28
C TYR A 309 27.07 -23.82 -13.24
N THR A 310 27.96 -22.93 -13.67
CA THR A 310 28.79 -22.11 -12.78
C THR A 310 28.85 -20.67 -13.31
N ASN A 311 28.67 -19.68 -12.43
CA ASN A 311 28.81 -18.26 -12.78
C ASN A 311 29.29 -17.43 -11.58
N ASN A 312 30.07 -16.37 -11.84
CA ASN A 312 30.67 -15.50 -10.83
C ASN A 312 30.01 -14.11 -10.85
N VAL A 313 29.35 -13.76 -9.75
CA VAL A 313 28.58 -12.51 -9.61
C VAL A 313 29.35 -11.51 -8.75
N THR A 314 29.72 -10.38 -9.34
CA THR A 314 30.28 -9.23 -8.63
C THR A 314 29.18 -8.39 -7.99
N VAL A 315 29.36 -8.02 -6.71
CA VAL A 315 28.46 -7.16 -5.93
C VAL A 315 29.10 -5.79 -5.78
N SER A 316 28.69 -4.83 -6.61
CA SER A 316 29.21 -3.46 -6.60
C SER A 316 28.30 -2.52 -5.79
N ILE A 317 28.77 -2.16 -4.60
CA ILE A 317 28.19 -1.10 -3.75
C ILE A 317 29.13 0.12 -3.82
N PRO A 318 28.64 1.34 -4.10
CA PRO A 318 29.50 2.51 -4.22
C PRO A 318 30.00 3.00 -2.85
N PHE A 319 31.19 3.61 -2.82
CA PHE A 319 31.85 4.05 -1.59
C PHE A 319 31.09 5.16 -0.82
N ASN A 320 30.19 5.88 -1.50
CA ASN A 320 29.31 6.90 -0.90
C ASN A 320 28.03 6.33 -0.27
N ALA A 321 27.90 4.99 -0.19
CA ALA A 321 26.82 4.32 0.53
C ALA A 321 26.91 4.53 2.04
N VAL A 322 25.77 4.80 2.67
CA VAL A 322 25.67 5.08 4.11
C VAL A 322 26.17 3.87 4.94
N PRO A 323 27.12 4.04 5.87
CA PRO A 323 27.70 2.92 6.62
C PRO A 323 26.67 2.09 7.39
N GLY A 324 26.70 0.77 7.19
CA GLY A 324 25.77 -0.18 7.80
C GLY A 324 24.41 -0.29 7.12
N SER A 325 24.11 0.53 6.09
CA SER A 325 22.88 0.39 5.29
C SER A 325 22.95 -0.75 4.26
N GLN A 326 24.14 -1.31 4.03
CA GLN A 326 24.38 -2.37 3.06
C GLN A 326 23.65 -3.66 3.46
N SER A 327 22.87 -4.22 2.53
CA SER A 327 22.23 -5.52 2.71
C SER A 327 22.21 -6.28 1.38
N VAL A 328 22.87 -7.44 1.36
CA VAL A 328 22.92 -8.37 0.23
C VAL A 328 22.03 -9.57 0.58
N GLU A 329 21.12 -9.94 -0.31
CA GLU A 329 20.18 -11.05 -0.14
C GLU A 329 20.30 -11.98 -1.36
N LEU A 330 20.52 -13.26 -1.10
CA LEU A 330 20.36 -14.32 -2.08
C LEU A 330 18.93 -14.84 -1.99
N SER A 331 18.27 -15.03 -3.14
CA SER A 331 17.05 -15.82 -3.22
C SER A 331 17.15 -16.89 -4.30
N ALA A 332 16.58 -18.07 -4.04
CA ALA A 332 16.52 -19.16 -5.00
C ALA A 332 15.14 -19.84 -4.97
N ILE A 333 14.68 -20.27 -6.14
CA ILE A 333 13.37 -20.92 -6.34
C ILE A 333 13.39 -21.80 -7.59
N ALA A 334 12.60 -22.87 -7.60
CA ALA A 334 12.63 -23.90 -8.65
C ALA A 334 11.51 -23.75 -9.70
N ASP A 335 10.98 -22.53 -9.85
CA ASP A 335 9.93 -22.16 -10.78
C ASP A 335 10.20 -20.78 -11.42
N ILE A 336 9.84 -20.62 -12.69
CA ILE A 336 10.11 -19.41 -13.48
C ILE A 336 9.23 -18.23 -13.02
N MET A 337 7.97 -18.49 -12.69
CA MET A 337 7.02 -17.47 -12.21
C MET A 337 7.13 -17.25 -10.70
N GLY A 338 7.60 -18.25 -9.94
CA GLY A 338 7.75 -18.31 -8.49
C GLY A 338 8.10 -17.00 -7.75
N PRO A 339 9.09 -16.19 -8.18
CA PRO A 339 9.40 -14.91 -7.53
C PRO A 339 8.20 -13.95 -7.50
N SER A 340 7.39 -13.92 -8.56
CA SER A 340 6.18 -13.10 -8.65
C SER A 340 5.03 -13.66 -7.82
N ILE A 341 4.87 -15.00 -7.81
CA ILE A 341 3.78 -15.69 -7.09
C ILE A 341 3.86 -15.39 -5.57
N ASN A 342 5.08 -15.40 -5.02
CA ASN A 342 5.32 -15.07 -3.61
C ASN A 342 5.07 -13.58 -3.29
N ASN A 343 5.13 -12.67 -4.27
CA ASN A 343 5.06 -11.22 -4.10
C ASN A 343 3.89 -10.54 -4.84
N LEU A 344 2.81 -11.27 -5.15
CA LEU A 344 1.66 -10.80 -5.97
C LEU A 344 1.11 -9.40 -5.59
N ASN A 345 1.14 -9.03 -4.31
CA ASN A 345 0.65 -7.75 -3.79
C ASN A 345 1.71 -6.62 -3.74
N SER A 346 2.94 -6.87 -4.22
CA SER A 346 4.05 -5.90 -4.22
C SER A 346 5.05 -6.20 -5.35
N LEU A 347 4.57 -6.56 -6.55
CA LEU A 347 5.44 -6.81 -7.72
C LEU A 347 6.27 -5.57 -8.11
N LEU A 348 5.75 -4.37 -7.84
CA LEU A 348 6.47 -3.10 -7.88
C LEU A 348 6.54 -2.47 -6.49
N ARG A 349 7.35 -1.42 -6.38
CA ARG A 349 7.54 -0.58 -5.17
C ARG A 349 7.11 0.88 -5.39
N MET A 350 6.59 1.21 -6.57
CA MET A 350 5.94 2.48 -6.88
C MET A 350 4.50 2.51 -6.31
N PRO A 351 3.89 3.68 -6.09
CA PRO A 351 2.54 3.79 -5.55
C PRO A 351 1.47 3.50 -6.62
N PHE A 352 0.27 3.08 -6.18
CA PHE A 352 -0.80 2.64 -7.07
C PHE A 352 -2.08 3.46 -6.83
N GLY A 353 -2.30 4.48 -7.67
CA GLY A 353 -3.33 5.48 -7.46
C GLY A 353 -4.31 5.72 -8.63
N CYS A 354 -3.97 5.37 -9.86
CA CYS A 354 -4.82 5.52 -11.04
C CYS A 354 -5.46 4.19 -11.45
N GLY A 355 -6.52 4.18 -12.29
CA GLY A 355 -7.07 2.93 -12.85
C GLY A 355 -6.00 2.10 -13.58
N GLU A 356 -5.19 2.78 -14.41
CA GLU A 356 -4.04 2.19 -15.10
C GLU A 356 -3.05 1.46 -14.16
N GLN A 357 -2.94 1.91 -12.91
CA GLN A 357 -2.08 1.32 -11.88
C GLN A 357 -2.82 0.28 -11.02
N ASN A 358 -4.14 0.38 -10.86
CA ASN A 358 -4.96 -0.66 -10.24
C ASN A 358 -4.91 -1.97 -11.07
N MET A 359 -4.79 -1.87 -12.39
CA MET A 359 -4.59 -3.02 -13.27
C MET A 359 -3.32 -3.84 -12.96
N LEU A 360 -2.28 -3.28 -12.31
CA LEU A 360 -1.14 -4.06 -11.79
C LEU A 360 -1.51 -5.02 -10.65
N LEU A 361 -2.52 -4.68 -9.87
CA LEU A 361 -3.01 -5.53 -8.78
C LEU A 361 -4.07 -6.53 -9.30
N PHE A 362 -4.51 -6.37 -10.56
CA PHE A 362 -5.49 -7.22 -11.22
C PHE A 362 -4.83 -8.25 -12.15
N VAL A 363 -4.19 -7.81 -13.25
CA VAL A 363 -3.79 -8.71 -14.35
C VAL A 363 -2.75 -9.76 -13.94
N PRO A 364 -1.70 -9.46 -13.16
CA PRO A 364 -0.74 -10.48 -12.72
C PRO A 364 -1.36 -11.60 -11.86
N ASN A 365 -2.48 -11.34 -11.16
CA ASN A 365 -3.22 -12.39 -10.46
C ASN A 365 -3.96 -13.32 -11.44
N ILE A 366 -4.47 -12.80 -12.56
CA ILE A 366 -5.03 -13.63 -13.66
C ILE A 366 -3.92 -14.52 -14.23
N VAL A 367 -2.80 -13.92 -14.63
CA VAL A 367 -1.66 -14.62 -15.28
C VAL A 367 -1.09 -15.73 -14.39
N VAL A 368 -0.92 -15.46 -13.09
CA VAL A 368 -0.44 -16.48 -12.13
C VAL A 368 -1.49 -17.58 -11.89
N THR A 369 -2.77 -17.24 -11.84
CA THR A 369 -3.84 -18.25 -11.69
C THR A 369 -3.94 -19.14 -12.91
N GLU A 370 -3.82 -18.57 -14.12
CA GLU A 370 -3.79 -19.31 -15.39
C GLU A 370 -2.55 -20.21 -15.46
N TYR A 371 -1.35 -19.67 -15.21
CA TYR A 371 -0.10 -20.44 -15.18
C TYR A 371 -0.20 -21.66 -14.25
N LEU A 372 -0.54 -21.43 -12.97
CA LEU A 372 -0.61 -22.48 -11.96
C LEU A 372 -1.71 -23.52 -12.25
N LYS A 373 -2.80 -23.12 -12.91
CA LYS A 373 -3.85 -24.03 -13.38
C LYS A 373 -3.35 -24.91 -14.52
N ASN A 374 -2.65 -24.31 -15.49
CA ASN A 374 -2.12 -25.01 -16.66
C ASN A 374 -0.93 -25.94 -16.33
N THR A 375 -0.11 -25.61 -15.33
CA THR A 375 0.98 -26.48 -14.84
C THR A 375 0.53 -27.51 -13.78
N GLY A 376 -0.72 -27.45 -13.31
CA GLY A 376 -1.23 -28.35 -12.26
C GLY A 376 -0.64 -28.07 -10.87
N GLN A 377 -0.23 -26.82 -10.61
CA GLN A 377 0.43 -26.36 -9.38
C GLN A 377 -0.46 -25.43 -8.51
N LEU A 378 -1.68 -25.12 -8.95
CA LEU A 378 -2.63 -24.27 -8.21
C LEU A 378 -3.10 -24.95 -6.91
N THR A 379 -2.98 -24.24 -5.79
CA THR A 379 -3.47 -24.66 -4.47
C THR A 379 -4.59 -23.74 -4.00
N ASP A 380 -5.51 -24.25 -3.18
CA ASP A 380 -6.67 -23.49 -2.70
C ASP A 380 -6.29 -22.19 -1.96
N ALA A 381 -5.17 -22.20 -1.24
CA ALA A 381 -4.65 -21.03 -0.53
C ALA A 381 -4.14 -19.93 -1.49
N ILE A 382 -3.48 -20.31 -2.59
CA ILE A 382 -3.04 -19.35 -3.62
C ILE A 382 -4.25 -18.89 -4.44
N SER A 383 -5.14 -19.82 -4.82
CA SER A 383 -6.37 -19.56 -5.55
C SER A 383 -7.24 -18.52 -4.82
N SER A 384 -7.58 -18.76 -3.55
CA SER A 384 -8.41 -17.85 -2.73
C SER A 384 -7.78 -16.46 -2.60
N LYS A 385 -6.45 -16.38 -2.47
CA LYS A 385 -5.71 -15.11 -2.38
C LYS A 385 -5.75 -14.34 -3.71
N ALA A 386 -5.52 -15.03 -4.84
CA ALA A 386 -5.55 -14.43 -6.17
C ALA A 386 -6.96 -13.99 -6.58
N LEU A 387 -7.99 -14.79 -6.26
CA LEU A 387 -9.40 -14.46 -6.47
C LEU A 387 -9.80 -13.21 -5.67
N GLY A 388 -9.52 -13.14 -4.37
CA GLY A 388 -9.83 -11.96 -3.56
C GLY A 388 -9.12 -10.68 -4.03
N PHE A 389 -7.90 -10.80 -4.59
CA PHE A 389 -7.24 -9.67 -5.25
C PHE A 389 -7.86 -9.32 -6.60
N MET A 390 -8.29 -10.29 -7.41
CA MET A 390 -9.02 -10.05 -8.66
C MET A 390 -10.36 -9.35 -8.39
N GLU A 391 -11.17 -9.82 -7.44
CA GLU A 391 -12.43 -9.18 -7.04
C GLU A 391 -12.21 -7.74 -6.54
N THR A 392 -11.22 -7.54 -5.67
CA THR A 392 -10.85 -6.21 -5.17
C THR A 392 -10.37 -5.28 -6.30
N GLY A 393 -9.59 -5.81 -7.25
CA GLY A 393 -9.12 -5.09 -8.43
C GLY A 393 -10.26 -4.71 -9.37
N TYR A 394 -11.19 -5.63 -9.63
CA TYR A 394 -12.38 -5.39 -10.45
C TYR A 394 -13.27 -4.30 -9.87
N GLN A 395 -13.63 -4.40 -8.58
CA GLN A 395 -14.44 -3.39 -7.90
C GLN A 395 -13.79 -1.99 -7.89
N LYS A 396 -12.46 -1.92 -7.76
CA LYS A 396 -11.71 -0.67 -7.89
C LYS A 396 -11.72 -0.15 -9.33
N GLU A 397 -11.56 -1.01 -10.33
CA GLU A 397 -11.50 -0.59 -11.73
C GLU A 397 -12.83 0.02 -12.19
N LEU A 398 -13.96 -0.52 -11.71
CA LEU A 398 -15.29 0.04 -11.93
C LEU A 398 -15.44 1.49 -11.41
N THR A 399 -14.62 1.95 -10.45
CA THR A 399 -14.64 3.36 -10.02
C THR A 399 -14.05 4.33 -11.06
N TYR A 400 -13.31 3.81 -12.04
CA TYR A 400 -12.77 4.53 -13.18
C TYR A 400 -13.63 4.40 -14.45
N LYS A 401 -14.72 3.62 -14.41
CA LYS A 401 -15.71 3.53 -15.49
C LYS A 401 -16.51 4.83 -15.63
N ARG A 402 -16.76 5.24 -16.86
CA ARG A 402 -17.53 6.43 -17.25
C ARG A 402 -18.95 6.04 -17.69
N ASP A 403 -19.83 7.03 -17.71
CA ASP A 403 -21.26 6.84 -18.03
C ASP A 403 -21.51 6.43 -19.49
N ASP A 404 -20.54 6.66 -20.39
CA ASP A 404 -20.55 6.23 -21.80
C ASP A 404 -20.00 4.80 -22.03
N GLY A 405 -19.57 4.11 -20.97
CA GLY A 405 -19.01 2.76 -21.03
C GLY A 405 -17.48 2.69 -21.09
N SER A 406 -16.79 3.82 -21.27
CA SER A 406 -15.33 3.89 -21.35
C SER A 406 -14.64 3.96 -19.98
N PHE A 407 -13.32 3.87 -19.96
CA PHE A 407 -12.47 3.99 -18.76
C PHE A 407 -11.44 5.12 -18.94
N SER A 408 -11.11 5.84 -17.86
CA SER A 408 -10.06 6.89 -17.84
C SER A 408 -9.26 6.85 -16.53
N ALA A 409 -7.99 7.28 -16.57
CA ALA A 409 -7.04 7.14 -15.46
C ALA A 409 -7.55 7.65 -14.10
N PHE A 410 -8.38 8.70 -14.09
CA PHE A 410 -9.01 9.30 -12.90
C PHE A 410 -10.55 9.29 -12.98
N GLY A 411 -11.15 8.43 -13.81
CA GLY A 411 -12.59 8.25 -13.92
C GLY A 411 -13.32 9.56 -14.29
N LYS A 412 -14.37 9.90 -13.55
CA LYS A 412 -15.19 11.10 -13.82
C LYS A 412 -14.44 12.44 -13.69
N SER A 413 -13.24 12.46 -13.12
CA SER A 413 -12.37 13.65 -13.05
C SER A 413 -11.73 14.04 -14.39
N ASP A 414 -11.76 13.14 -15.39
CA ASP A 414 -11.25 13.41 -16.74
C ASP A 414 -12.37 13.83 -17.70
N ALA A 415 -12.02 14.53 -18.79
CA ALA A 415 -12.99 15.02 -19.76
C ALA A 415 -13.58 13.92 -20.66
N SER A 416 -12.79 12.89 -20.97
CA SER A 416 -13.14 11.78 -21.88
C SER A 416 -12.51 10.46 -21.44
N GLY A 417 -13.06 9.34 -21.90
CA GLY A 417 -12.44 8.01 -21.77
C GLY A 417 -11.23 7.86 -22.68
N SER A 418 -10.29 7.00 -22.30
CA SER A 418 -9.15 6.62 -23.15
C SER A 418 -9.47 5.41 -24.01
N THR A 419 -9.06 5.49 -25.28
CA THR A 419 -9.03 4.38 -26.23
C THR A 419 -8.09 3.27 -25.76
N TRP A 420 -6.86 3.61 -25.37
CA TRP A 420 -5.89 2.63 -24.88
C TRP A 420 -6.35 1.92 -23.60
N LEU A 421 -6.77 2.67 -22.57
CA LEU A 421 -7.18 2.08 -21.29
C LEU A 421 -8.47 1.26 -21.42
N THR A 422 -9.47 1.75 -22.15
CA THR A 422 -10.72 1.01 -22.38
C THR A 422 -10.44 -0.32 -23.09
N ALA A 423 -9.48 -0.36 -24.01
CA ALA A 423 -9.04 -1.61 -24.66
C ALA A 423 -8.29 -2.54 -23.67
N PHE A 424 -7.41 -2.01 -22.83
CA PHE A 424 -6.69 -2.79 -21.82
C PHE A 424 -7.64 -3.42 -20.78
N VAL A 425 -8.57 -2.63 -20.24
CA VAL A 425 -9.58 -3.09 -19.28
C VAL A 425 -10.50 -4.15 -19.90
N ALA A 426 -11.05 -3.90 -21.10
CA ALA A 426 -11.92 -4.86 -21.78
C ALA A 426 -11.20 -6.19 -22.12
N ARG A 427 -9.91 -6.13 -22.47
CA ARG A 427 -9.05 -7.31 -22.69
C ARG A 427 -8.90 -8.12 -21.40
N SER A 428 -8.45 -7.49 -20.32
CA SER A 428 -8.16 -8.18 -19.06
C SER A 428 -9.41 -8.64 -18.30
N PHE A 429 -10.55 -7.93 -18.40
CA PHE A 429 -11.81 -8.40 -17.84
C PHE A 429 -12.25 -9.73 -18.50
N ARG A 430 -12.07 -9.90 -19.81
CA ARG A 430 -12.35 -11.18 -20.47
C ARG A 430 -11.40 -12.29 -19.99
N GLN A 431 -10.12 -11.98 -19.78
CA GLN A 431 -9.15 -12.94 -19.23
C GLN A 431 -9.49 -13.36 -17.78
N ALA A 432 -10.11 -12.48 -16.99
CA ALA A 432 -10.53 -12.74 -15.62
C ALA A 432 -11.89 -13.48 -15.48
N GLN A 433 -12.78 -13.34 -16.45
CA GLN A 433 -14.13 -13.93 -16.44
C GLN A 433 -14.21 -15.45 -16.16
N PRO A 434 -13.22 -16.30 -16.54
CA PRO A 434 -13.20 -17.73 -16.17
C PRO A 434 -12.90 -18.02 -14.69
N TYR A 435 -12.63 -16.98 -13.88
CA TYR A 435 -12.18 -17.08 -12.49
C TYR A 435 -13.07 -16.30 -11.52
N ILE A 436 -13.51 -15.10 -11.91
CA ILE A 436 -14.39 -14.23 -11.11
C ILE A 436 -15.63 -13.80 -11.89
N THR A 437 -16.73 -13.54 -11.17
CA THR A 437 -17.96 -13.01 -11.77
C THR A 437 -17.74 -11.58 -12.27
N ILE A 438 -17.87 -11.39 -13.59
CA ILE A 438 -17.82 -10.10 -14.27
C ILE A 438 -19.06 -10.01 -15.17
N GLU A 439 -19.82 -8.93 -15.08
CA GLU A 439 -21.02 -8.73 -15.89
C GLU A 439 -20.65 -8.40 -17.35
N ASP A 440 -21.07 -9.25 -18.30
CA ASP A 440 -20.70 -9.10 -19.72
C ASP A 440 -20.99 -7.70 -20.29
N HIS A 441 -22.05 -7.02 -19.82
CA HIS A 441 -22.40 -5.67 -20.28
C HIS A 441 -21.26 -4.65 -20.09
N VAL A 442 -20.43 -4.80 -19.05
CA VAL A 442 -19.28 -3.91 -18.79
C VAL A 442 -18.23 -4.04 -19.90
N ILE A 443 -17.99 -5.27 -20.37
CA ILE A 443 -17.07 -5.56 -21.47
C ILE A 443 -17.71 -5.14 -22.81
N GLU A 444 -19.00 -5.43 -23.00
CA GLU A 444 -19.72 -5.08 -24.23
C GLU A 444 -19.82 -3.56 -24.44
N ASP A 445 -20.07 -2.78 -23.39
CA ASP A 445 -20.11 -1.32 -23.42
C ASP A 445 -18.76 -0.74 -23.85
N ALA A 446 -17.67 -1.21 -23.24
CA ALA A 446 -16.30 -0.80 -23.57
C ALA A 446 -15.95 -1.10 -25.04
N LEU A 447 -16.24 -2.32 -25.52
CA LEU A 447 -16.01 -2.70 -26.92
C LEU A 447 -16.90 -1.92 -27.91
N ARG A 448 -18.14 -1.58 -27.52
CA ARG A 448 -19.06 -0.76 -28.31
C ARG A 448 -18.54 0.66 -28.45
N TRP A 449 -18.09 1.26 -27.35
CA TRP A 449 -17.47 2.59 -27.32
C TRP A 449 -16.20 2.64 -28.17
N LEU A 450 -15.32 1.62 -28.08
CA LEU A 450 -14.12 1.51 -28.91
C LEU A 450 -14.49 1.47 -30.41
N SER A 451 -15.43 0.60 -30.80
CA SER A 451 -15.81 0.48 -32.21
C SER A 451 -16.54 1.71 -32.75
N ALA A 452 -17.19 2.50 -31.90
CA ALA A 452 -17.84 3.77 -32.29
C ALA A 452 -16.82 4.90 -32.55
N ASN A 453 -15.61 4.80 -31.99
CA ASN A 453 -14.53 5.77 -32.15
C ASN A 453 -13.50 5.39 -33.25
N GLN A 454 -13.73 4.33 -34.03
CA GLN A 454 -12.84 3.95 -35.14
C GLN A 454 -12.88 5.01 -36.26
N ALA A 455 -11.72 5.43 -36.76
CA ALA A 455 -11.62 6.36 -37.87
C ALA A 455 -11.96 5.68 -39.23
N PRO A 456 -12.43 6.43 -40.25
CA PRO A 456 -12.86 5.85 -41.53
C PRO A 456 -11.78 5.06 -42.30
N ASN A 457 -10.50 5.29 -42.00
CA ASN A 457 -9.35 4.57 -42.56
C ASN A 457 -9.02 3.24 -41.84
N GLY A 458 -9.82 2.83 -40.84
CA GLY A 458 -9.60 1.63 -40.01
C GLY A 458 -8.75 1.83 -38.76
N SER A 459 -8.06 2.96 -38.64
CA SER A 459 -7.23 3.27 -37.46
C SER A 459 -8.06 3.66 -36.23
N PHE A 460 -7.51 3.45 -35.04
CA PHE A 460 -8.10 3.93 -33.77
C PHE A 460 -7.32 5.16 -33.27
N PRO A 461 -7.97 6.34 -33.19
CA PRO A 461 -7.39 7.51 -32.53
C PRO A 461 -7.49 7.40 -31.00
N GLU A 462 -6.62 8.09 -30.28
CA GLU A 462 -6.77 8.29 -28.83
C GLU A 462 -7.72 9.49 -28.59
N VAL A 463 -8.82 9.23 -27.88
CA VAL A 463 -9.89 10.21 -27.57
C VAL A 463 -9.76 10.75 -26.14
N GLY A 464 -9.08 9.99 -25.27
CA GLY A 464 -8.80 10.37 -23.90
C GLY A 464 -7.53 11.20 -23.78
N LYS A 465 -7.31 11.72 -22.57
CA LYS A 465 -5.94 11.97 -22.12
C LYS A 465 -5.47 10.73 -21.37
N VAL A 466 -4.54 10.00 -21.97
CA VAL A 466 -3.71 9.04 -21.25
C VAL A 466 -2.53 9.83 -20.68
N SER A 467 -2.41 9.88 -19.35
CA SER A 467 -1.26 10.49 -18.66
C SER A 467 0.03 9.66 -18.87
N HIS A 468 -0.12 8.46 -19.41
CA HIS A 468 0.85 7.39 -19.42
C HIS A 468 1.30 7.06 -20.86
N THR A 469 1.96 8.03 -21.52
CA THR A 469 2.49 7.86 -22.88
C THR A 469 3.44 6.67 -23.05
N ASP A 470 4.06 6.19 -21.97
CA ASP A 470 4.88 4.96 -21.94
C ASP A 470 4.17 3.72 -21.31
N MET A 471 2.89 3.80 -20.91
CA MET A 471 2.00 2.60 -20.80
C MET A 471 1.29 2.31 -22.11
N GLN A 472 0.95 3.38 -22.83
CA GLN A 472 0.85 3.30 -24.27
C GLN A 472 2.16 2.75 -24.86
N GLY A 473 3.33 3.16 -24.39
CA GLY A 473 4.61 2.75 -24.99
C GLY A 473 4.73 3.37 -26.38
N GLY A 474 4.87 2.56 -27.42
CA GLY A 474 4.56 3.00 -28.80
C GLY A 474 3.05 2.95 -29.13
N SER A 475 2.25 2.14 -28.42
CA SER A 475 0.80 1.88 -28.59
C SER A 475 -0.13 3.05 -28.36
N GLY A 476 0.37 4.29 -28.30
CA GLY A 476 -0.44 5.45 -27.95
C GLY A 476 -0.97 6.29 -29.10
N LYS A 477 -0.29 6.24 -30.25
CA LYS A 477 -0.54 7.16 -31.36
C LYS A 477 -0.31 6.44 -32.70
N GLY A 478 -1.25 6.56 -33.62
CA GLY A 478 -1.13 5.99 -34.97
C GLY A 478 -1.19 4.46 -35.01
N VAL A 479 -0.27 3.86 -35.77
CA VAL A 479 -0.28 2.42 -36.11
C VAL A 479 -0.31 1.50 -34.87
N PRO A 480 0.53 1.70 -33.85
CA PRO A 480 0.57 0.75 -32.73
C PRO A 480 -0.67 0.80 -31.84
N LEU A 481 -1.35 1.95 -31.67
CA LEU A 481 -2.64 2.00 -30.95
C LEU A 481 -3.70 1.16 -31.68
N THR A 482 -3.69 1.19 -33.01
CA THR A 482 -4.61 0.37 -33.81
C THR A 482 -4.37 -1.12 -33.61
N ALA A 483 -3.10 -1.55 -33.47
CA ALA A 483 -2.75 -2.93 -33.14
C ALA A 483 -3.16 -3.33 -31.71
N TYR A 484 -2.97 -2.44 -30.72
CA TYR A 484 -3.38 -2.71 -29.34
C TYR A 484 -4.91 -2.88 -29.21
N VAL A 485 -5.69 -2.03 -29.87
CA VAL A 485 -7.16 -2.14 -29.89
C VAL A 485 -7.61 -3.39 -30.65
N LEU A 486 -6.95 -3.75 -31.77
CA LEU A 486 -7.23 -5.00 -32.49
C LEU A 486 -6.98 -6.24 -31.61
N LEU A 487 -5.88 -6.28 -30.85
CA LEU A 487 -5.61 -7.34 -29.87
C LEU A 487 -6.73 -7.46 -28.83
N ALA A 488 -7.24 -6.35 -28.31
CA ALA A 488 -8.34 -6.34 -27.34
C ALA A 488 -9.65 -6.93 -27.91
N PHE A 489 -9.98 -6.68 -29.19
CA PHE A 489 -11.11 -7.31 -29.88
C PHE A 489 -10.88 -8.80 -30.17
N LEU A 490 -9.66 -9.18 -30.60
CA LEU A 490 -9.28 -10.57 -30.90
C LEU A 490 -9.36 -11.46 -29.66
N GLU A 491 -8.73 -11.07 -28.55
CA GLU A 491 -8.77 -11.82 -27.30
C GLU A 491 -10.18 -11.85 -26.67
N ASN A 492 -11.02 -10.84 -26.95
CA ASN A 492 -12.44 -10.87 -26.62
C ASN A 492 -13.28 -11.82 -27.49
N LYS A 493 -12.69 -12.45 -28.51
CA LYS A 493 -13.39 -13.27 -29.52
C LYS A 493 -14.55 -12.51 -30.17
N ALA A 494 -14.38 -11.20 -30.33
CA ALA A 494 -15.45 -10.23 -30.59
C ALA A 494 -15.96 -10.23 -32.06
N GLY A 495 -15.38 -11.06 -32.93
CA GLY A 495 -15.61 -11.07 -34.37
C GLY A 495 -17.07 -11.23 -34.81
N LEU A 496 -17.90 -11.94 -34.04
CA LEU A 496 -19.33 -12.11 -34.33
C LEU A 496 -20.13 -10.81 -34.33
N ARG A 497 -19.67 -9.76 -33.63
CA ARG A 497 -20.33 -8.44 -33.58
C ARG A 497 -19.48 -7.32 -34.19
N TYR A 498 -18.16 -7.41 -34.06
CA TYR A 498 -17.23 -6.35 -34.45
C TYR A 498 -16.27 -6.74 -35.58
N GLY A 499 -16.48 -7.88 -36.25
CA GLY A 499 -15.66 -8.36 -37.37
C GLY A 499 -15.34 -7.30 -38.44
N PRO A 500 -16.31 -6.49 -38.92
CA PRO A 500 -16.03 -5.42 -39.89
C PRO A 500 -15.13 -4.28 -39.36
N SER A 501 -15.10 -4.07 -38.04
CA SER A 501 -14.21 -3.10 -37.38
C SER A 501 -12.79 -3.69 -37.25
N MET A 502 -12.71 -4.96 -36.84
CA MET A 502 -11.46 -5.72 -36.75
C MET A 502 -10.77 -5.87 -38.11
N GLN A 503 -11.52 -6.19 -39.17
CA GLN A 503 -10.99 -6.31 -40.53
C GLN A 503 -10.37 -5.00 -41.02
N LYS A 504 -11.07 -3.87 -40.89
CA LYS A 504 -10.53 -2.55 -41.26
C LYS A 504 -9.26 -2.19 -40.50
N ALA A 505 -9.18 -2.56 -39.22
CA ALA A 505 -7.98 -2.35 -38.41
C ALA A 505 -6.82 -3.22 -38.93
N ALA A 506 -7.05 -4.50 -39.22
CA ALA A 506 -6.04 -5.38 -39.80
C ALA A 506 -5.55 -4.90 -41.19
N GLU A 507 -6.48 -4.49 -42.07
CA GLU A 507 -6.16 -3.91 -43.39
C GLU A 507 -5.31 -2.64 -43.28
N PHE A 508 -5.63 -1.76 -42.33
CA PHE A 508 -4.82 -0.58 -42.03
C PHE A 508 -3.40 -0.94 -41.56
N LEU A 509 -3.27 -1.91 -40.64
CA LEU A 509 -1.96 -2.36 -40.14
C LEU A 509 -1.12 -3.00 -41.25
N VAL A 510 -1.71 -3.83 -42.12
CA VAL A 510 -1.02 -4.44 -43.27
C VAL A 510 -0.57 -3.38 -44.28
N LYS A 511 -1.40 -2.35 -44.53
CA LYS A 511 -1.05 -1.24 -45.42
C LYS A 511 0.14 -0.42 -44.89
N GLU A 512 0.17 -0.14 -43.59
CA GLU A 512 1.22 0.68 -42.98
C GLU A 512 2.48 -0.13 -42.62
N LEU A 513 2.43 -1.46 -42.61
CA LEU A 513 3.57 -2.34 -42.26
C LEU A 513 4.93 -1.94 -42.88
N PRO A 514 5.03 -1.57 -44.19
CA PRO A 514 6.30 -1.16 -44.79
C PRO A 514 6.86 0.18 -44.29
N SER A 515 6.04 1.04 -43.67
CA SER A 515 6.45 2.35 -43.14
C SER A 515 6.98 2.30 -41.71
N ILE A 516 6.86 1.16 -41.02
CA ILE A 516 7.16 1.02 -39.59
C ILE A 516 8.68 0.96 -39.34
N THR A 517 9.25 2.10 -38.94
CA THR A 517 10.65 2.23 -38.56
C THR A 517 10.93 1.79 -37.11
N ASP A 518 10.08 2.19 -36.16
CA ASP A 518 10.23 1.92 -34.72
C ASP A 518 10.18 0.40 -34.37
N PRO A 519 11.17 -0.16 -33.65
CA PRO A 519 11.17 -1.55 -33.21
C PRO A 519 9.98 -1.92 -32.30
N TYR A 520 9.52 -1.01 -31.43
CA TYR A 520 8.37 -1.28 -30.57
C TYR A 520 7.10 -1.46 -31.43
N ALA A 521 6.85 -0.50 -32.33
CA ALA A 521 5.72 -0.55 -33.25
C ALA A 521 5.71 -1.85 -34.07
N MET A 522 6.89 -2.30 -34.55
CA MET A 522 7.03 -3.56 -35.27
C MET A 522 6.67 -4.78 -34.41
N ALA A 523 7.14 -4.86 -33.17
CA ALA A 523 6.89 -6.00 -32.28
C ALA A 523 5.41 -6.20 -31.97
N LEU A 524 4.71 -5.10 -31.66
CA LEU A 524 3.27 -5.12 -31.37
C LEU A 524 2.43 -5.44 -32.61
N VAL A 525 2.72 -4.80 -33.75
CA VAL A 525 2.00 -5.06 -35.00
C VAL A 525 2.20 -6.51 -35.43
N THR A 526 3.43 -7.03 -35.36
CA THR A 526 3.72 -8.44 -35.66
C THR A 526 2.85 -9.38 -34.81
N TYR A 527 2.76 -9.16 -33.50
CA TYR A 527 1.92 -9.99 -32.62
C TYR A 527 0.42 -9.88 -32.98
N ALA A 528 -0.07 -8.67 -33.25
CA ALA A 528 -1.46 -8.44 -33.66
C ALA A 528 -1.81 -9.12 -34.99
N LEU A 529 -0.90 -9.08 -35.98
CA LEU A 529 -1.12 -9.73 -37.28
C LEU A 529 -1.06 -11.27 -37.20
N HIS A 530 -0.23 -11.84 -36.32
CA HIS A 530 -0.25 -13.29 -36.04
C HIS A 530 -1.56 -13.72 -35.36
N LEU A 531 -2.04 -12.96 -34.36
CA LEU A 531 -3.30 -13.28 -33.68
C LEU A 531 -4.54 -13.03 -34.57
N ALA A 532 -4.40 -12.21 -35.62
CA ALA A 532 -5.42 -12.00 -36.67
C ALA A 532 -5.34 -13.03 -37.82
N GLU A 533 -4.36 -13.94 -37.81
CA GLU A 533 -4.13 -14.98 -38.83
C GLU A 533 -4.03 -14.44 -40.28
N VAL A 534 -3.51 -13.21 -40.47
CA VAL A 534 -3.42 -12.60 -41.82
C VAL A 534 -2.17 -13.03 -42.59
N PRO A 535 -2.23 -13.18 -43.94
CA PRO A 535 -1.08 -13.66 -44.74
C PRO A 535 0.21 -12.82 -44.63
N SER A 536 0.12 -11.55 -44.26
CA SER A 536 1.28 -10.67 -44.08
C SER A 536 2.05 -10.90 -42.77
N MET A 537 1.60 -11.82 -41.91
CA MET A 537 2.25 -12.10 -40.62
C MET A 537 3.71 -12.57 -40.75
N ASP A 538 4.04 -13.33 -41.81
CA ASP A 538 5.42 -13.77 -42.07
C ASP A 538 6.34 -12.60 -42.42
N ALA A 539 5.92 -11.71 -43.32
CA ALA A 539 6.67 -10.51 -43.65
C ALA A 539 6.88 -9.59 -42.43
N ALA A 540 5.87 -9.47 -41.57
CA ALA A 540 6.00 -8.75 -40.30
C ALA A 540 7.01 -9.43 -39.35
N PHE A 541 7.00 -10.76 -39.28
CA PHE A 541 7.97 -11.52 -38.49
C PHE A 541 9.40 -11.27 -38.95
N ASP A 542 9.68 -11.35 -40.25
CA ASP A 542 11.03 -11.13 -40.78
C ASP A 542 11.50 -9.68 -40.58
N MET A 543 10.60 -8.70 -40.72
CA MET A 543 10.89 -7.30 -40.39
C MET A 543 11.14 -7.07 -38.89
N LEU A 544 10.56 -7.90 -38.01
CA LEU A 544 10.85 -7.90 -36.57
C LEU A 544 12.20 -8.57 -36.26
N GLN A 545 12.49 -9.72 -36.87
CA GLN A 545 13.77 -10.43 -36.71
C GLN A 545 14.95 -9.57 -37.15
N ALA A 546 14.82 -8.83 -38.26
CA ALA A 546 15.82 -7.89 -38.75
C ALA A 546 16.12 -6.71 -37.80
N LYS A 547 15.32 -6.51 -36.74
CA LYS A 547 15.50 -5.49 -35.70
C LYS A 547 15.97 -6.06 -34.35
N ALA A 548 16.29 -7.36 -34.29
CA ALA A 548 16.71 -8.04 -33.05
C ALA A 548 18.19 -7.78 -32.71
N ASN A 549 18.46 -7.37 -31.47
CA ASN A 549 19.81 -7.41 -30.92
C ASN A 549 20.13 -8.85 -30.49
N ASN A 550 21.23 -9.39 -30.99
CA ASN A 550 21.77 -10.68 -30.57
C ASN A 550 23.17 -10.44 -29.99
N THR A 551 23.43 -10.90 -28.76
CA THR A 551 24.75 -10.84 -28.12
C THR A 551 25.25 -12.24 -27.80
N GLU A 552 26.32 -12.66 -28.47
CA GLU A 552 27.15 -13.84 -28.19
C GLU A 552 26.37 -15.09 -27.75
N GLU A 553 25.31 -15.42 -28.51
CA GLU A 553 24.40 -16.56 -28.34
C GLU A 553 23.61 -16.65 -27.01
N GLU A 554 23.96 -15.91 -25.96
CA GLU A 554 23.26 -15.98 -24.66
C GLU A 554 21.92 -15.23 -24.65
N PHE A 555 21.82 -14.08 -25.33
CA PHE A 555 20.65 -13.20 -25.29
C PHE A 555 20.18 -12.74 -26.68
N ARG A 556 18.86 -12.70 -26.85
CA ARG A 556 18.16 -12.06 -27.98
C ARG A 556 17.09 -11.13 -27.42
N PHE A 557 17.10 -9.85 -27.81
CA PHE A 557 16.15 -8.85 -27.32
C PHE A 557 15.95 -7.70 -28.31
N TRP A 558 14.96 -6.85 -28.06
CA TRP A 558 14.69 -5.64 -28.84
C TRP A 558 14.78 -4.42 -27.91
N SER A 559 15.27 -3.29 -28.43
CA SER A 559 15.42 -2.05 -27.65
C SER A 559 15.28 -0.82 -28.54
N LYS A 560 14.88 0.32 -27.98
CA LYS A 560 14.93 1.59 -28.74
C LYS A 560 16.38 2.04 -28.95
N PRO A 561 16.74 2.62 -30.12
CA PRO A 561 18.09 3.12 -30.36
C PRO A 561 18.38 4.33 -29.45
N ARG A 562 19.50 4.28 -28.73
CA ARG A 562 19.89 5.28 -27.71
C ARG A 562 20.89 6.30 -28.28
N THR A 563 20.63 7.59 -28.07
CA THR A 563 21.56 8.66 -28.48
C THR A 563 22.82 8.67 -27.60
N GLU A 564 23.86 9.38 -28.02
CA GLU A 564 25.09 9.46 -27.21
C GLU A 564 24.91 10.19 -25.87
N LYS A 565 23.96 11.14 -25.81
CA LYS A 565 23.57 11.80 -24.56
C LYS A 565 22.92 10.82 -23.58
N ASP A 566 22.11 9.88 -24.10
CA ASP A 566 21.47 8.85 -23.27
C ASP A 566 22.52 7.86 -22.72
N LYS A 567 23.55 7.52 -23.52
CA LYS A 567 24.66 6.64 -23.11
C LYS A 567 25.53 7.25 -21.99
N SER A 568 25.51 8.57 -21.81
CA SER A 568 26.22 9.25 -20.71
C SER A 568 25.44 9.26 -19.38
N ASN A 569 24.15 8.92 -19.38
CA ASN A 569 23.34 8.88 -18.16
C ASN A 569 23.70 7.61 -17.33
N PRO A 570 24.19 7.72 -16.08
CA PRO A 570 24.49 6.55 -15.24
C PRO A 570 23.29 5.61 -15.05
N TRP A 571 22.07 6.14 -15.11
CA TRP A 571 20.82 5.39 -14.99
C TRP A 571 20.44 4.62 -16.27
N SER A 572 21.02 4.94 -17.44
CA SER A 572 20.82 4.15 -18.67
C SER A 572 21.44 2.74 -18.59
N SER A 573 22.22 2.46 -17.54
CA SER A 573 22.68 1.10 -17.19
C SER A 573 21.53 0.17 -16.78
N MET A 574 20.36 0.72 -16.45
CA MET A 574 19.12 -0.05 -16.33
C MET A 574 18.46 -0.23 -17.70
N THR A 575 17.83 -1.37 -17.96
CA THR A 575 16.94 -1.55 -19.11
C THR A 575 15.68 -0.70 -18.93
N THR A 576 15.16 -0.13 -20.02
CA THR A 576 13.91 0.64 -19.94
C THR A 576 12.69 -0.28 -19.94
N SER A 577 11.58 0.16 -19.34
CA SER A 577 10.28 -0.54 -19.41
C SER A 577 9.93 -0.91 -20.86
N VAL A 578 10.16 0.01 -21.79
CA VAL A 578 9.80 -0.12 -23.21
C VAL A 578 10.64 -1.20 -23.93
N ASP A 579 11.90 -1.40 -23.54
CA ASP A 579 12.76 -2.49 -24.06
C ASP A 579 12.22 -3.87 -23.64
N VAL A 580 11.75 -4.00 -22.39
CA VAL A 580 11.14 -5.23 -21.86
C VAL A 580 9.79 -5.50 -22.52
N GLU A 581 8.95 -4.47 -22.65
CA GLU A 581 7.61 -4.58 -23.21
C GLU A 581 7.62 -5.04 -24.68
N MET A 582 8.47 -4.44 -25.53
CA MET A 582 8.59 -4.87 -26.93
C MET A 582 9.16 -6.29 -27.05
N THR A 583 10.10 -6.65 -26.17
CA THR A 583 10.71 -7.99 -26.15
C THR A 583 9.69 -9.05 -25.71
N ALA A 584 8.73 -8.71 -24.84
CA ALA A 584 7.61 -9.58 -24.50
C ALA A 584 6.63 -9.81 -25.67
N TYR A 585 6.30 -8.77 -26.45
CA TYR A 585 5.49 -8.93 -27.66
C TYR A 585 6.20 -9.75 -28.75
N ALA A 586 7.52 -9.57 -28.89
CA ALA A 586 8.34 -10.43 -29.74
C ALA A 586 8.30 -11.90 -29.25
N LEU A 587 8.53 -12.15 -27.95
CA LEU A 587 8.42 -13.48 -27.35
C LEU A 587 7.05 -14.14 -27.62
N LEU A 588 5.95 -13.41 -27.43
CA LEU A 588 4.60 -13.90 -27.74
C LEU A 588 4.43 -14.25 -29.24
N SER A 589 5.08 -13.51 -30.15
CA SER A 589 5.09 -13.82 -31.59
C SER A 589 5.85 -15.10 -31.90
N TYR A 590 7.03 -15.32 -31.29
CA TYR A 590 7.76 -16.61 -31.37
C TYR A 590 6.91 -17.77 -30.84
N LEU A 591 6.15 -17.58 -29.76
CA LEU A 591 5.27 -18.59 -29.19
C LEU A 591 4.09 -18.96 -30.10
N GLN A 592 3.50 -18.00 -30.82
CA GLN A 592 2.45 -18.29 -31.81
C GLN A 592 2.99 -19.09 -33.01
N ARG A 593 4.22 -18.81 -33.45
CA ARG A 593 4.91 -19.58 -34.49
C ARG A 593 5.45 -20.94 -34.01
N GLY A 594 5.27 -21.29 -32.73
CA GLY A 594 5.75 -22.54 -32.14
C GLY A 594 7.27 -22.61 -31.92
N LEU A 595 8.00 -21.50 -32.04
CA LEU A 595 9.47 -21.43 -31.99
C LEU A 595 10.02 -21.43 -30.54
N VAL A 596 9.65 -22.46 -29.77
CA VAL A 596 9.89 -22.56 -28.32
C VAL A 596 11.38 -22.62 -27.95
N THR A 597 12.24 -23.16 -28.81
CA THR A 597 13.70 -23.21 -28.59
C THR A 597 14.36 -21.85 -28.77
N GLU A 598 14.01 -21.12 -29.84
CA GLU A 598 14.50 -19.75 -30.09
C GLU A 598 13.95 -18.70 -29.12
N ALA A 599 12.88 -19.02 -28.40
CA ALA A 599 12.35 -18.21 -27.31
C ALA A 599 13.24 -18.24 -26.04
N LEU A 600 14.14 -19.22 -25.89
CA LEU A 600 14.93 -19.39 -24.65
C LEU A 600 15.95 -18.25 -24.39
N PRO A 601 16.73 -17.74 -25.37
CA PRO A 601 17.60 -16.57 -25.19
C PRO A 601 16.81 -15.29 -24.85
N ILE A 602 15.59 -15.16 -25.36
CA ILE A 602 14.67 -14.05 -25.06
C ILE A 602 14.24 -14.13 -23.59
N MET A 603 13.84 -15.32 -23.13
CA MET A 603 13.50 -15.56 -21.73
C MET A 603 14.67 -15.32 -20.78
N ARG A 604 15.88 -15.74 -21.13
CA ARG A 604 17.09 -15.48 -20.32
C ARG A 604 17.29 -13.98 -20.10
N TRP A 605 17.19 -13.20 -21.18
CA TRP A 605 17.31 -11.75 -21.11
C TRP A 605 16.20 -11.13 -20.26
N MET A 606 14.95 -11.54 -20.45
CA MET A 606 13.82 -11.04 -19.66
C MET A 606 13.94 -11.39 -18.17
N VAL A 607 14.35 -12.61 -17.82
CA VAL A 607 14.56 -13.00 -16.41
C VAL A 607 15.64 -12.12 -15.76
N ALA A 608 16.71 -11.78 -16.48
CA ALA A 608 17.77 -10.91 -15.98
C ALA A 608 17.31 -9.47 -15.66
N GLN A 609 16.26 -8.97 -16.32
CA GLN A 609 15.71 -7.62 -16.06
C GLN A 609 14.70 -7.56 -14.90
N ARG A 610 14.37 -8.69 -14.26
CA ARG A 610 13.39 -8.72 -13.17
C ARG A 610 13.92 -8.11 -11.89
N ASN A 611 13.05 -7.39 -11.19
CA ASN A 611 13.31 -6.87 -9.86
C ASN A 611 13.31 -7.98 -8.78
N SER A 612 13.69 -7.62 -7.56
CA SER A 612 13.81 -8.54 -6.40
C SER A 612 12.48 -9.06 -5.85
N ASN A 613 11.36 -8.51 -6.32
CA ASN A 613 9.99 -8.94 -6.03
C ASN A 613 9.37 -9.72 -7.22
N GLY A 614 10.15 -10.03 -8.27
CA GLY A 614 9.71 -10.79 -9.43
C GLY A 614 8.99 -10.00 -10.53
N GLY A 615 8.59 -8.75 -10.28
CA GLY A 615 8.10 -7.82 -11.31
C GLY A 615 9.26 -7.24 -12.15
N PHE A 616 8.96 -6.21 -12.95
CA PHE A 616 9.95 -5.48 -13.75
C PHE A 616 10.10 -4.03 -13.26
N SER A 617 10.19 -3.05 -14.16
CA SER A 617 10.46 -1.65 -13.80
C SER A 617 9.18 -0.82 -13.63
N SER A 618 8.12 -1.12 -14.39
CA SER A 618 6.88 -0.35 -14.43
C SER A 618 5.63 -1.24 -14.57
N THR A 619 4.53 -0.68 -15.06
CA THR A 619 3.22 -1.35 -15.15
C THR A 619 3.15 -2.36 -16.29
N GLN A 620 3.27 -1.92 -17.55
CA GLN A 620 3.03 -2.75 -18.72
C GLN A 620 4.13 -3.78 -18.90
N ASP A 621 5.41 -3.42 -18.74
CA ASP A 621 6.52 -4.38 -18.76
C ASP A 621 6.33 -5.53 -17.75
N THR A 622 5.77 -5.23 -16.57
CA THR A 622 5.38 -6.25 -15.59
C THR A 622 4.19 -7.09 -16.06
N VAL A 623 3.14 -6.48 -16.62
CA VAL A 623 1.95 -7.21 -17.09
C VAL A 623 2.25 -8.10 -18.30
N ILE A 624 2.73 -7.51 -19.41
CA ILE A 624 3.01 -8.28 -20.64
C ILE A 624 4.24 -9.17 -20.48
N GLY A 625 5.25 -8.74 -19.71
CA GLY A 625 6.45 -9.52 -19.44
C GLY A 625 6.15 -10.78 -18.63
N LEU A 626 5.32 -10.68 -17.58
CA LEU A 626 4.88 -11.87 -16.84
C LEU A 626 3.94 -12.76 -17.66
N TYR A 627 3.07 -12.20 -18.52
CA TYR A 627 2.24 -12.98 -19.43
C TYR A 627 3.08 -13.77 -20.45
N ALA A 628 4.05 -13.13 -21.10
CA ALA A 628 4.94 -13.77 -22.07
C ALA A 628 5.84 -14.83 -21.42
N LEU A 629 6.38 -14.56 -20.22
CA LEU A 629 7.13 -15.54 -19.43
C LEU A 629 6.25 -16.74 -19.02
N ALA A 630 5.01 -16.51 -18.57
CA ALA A 630 4.07 -17.58 -18.24
C ALA A 630 3.75 -18.46 -19.45
N LYS A 631 3.43 -17.86 -20.61
CA LYS A 631 3.06 -18.58 -21.84
C LYS A 631 4.21 -19.37 -22.48
N LEU A 632 5.46 -19.00 -22.18
CA LEU A 632 6.62 -19.86 -22.47
C LEU A 632 6.80 -20.94 -21.39
N ALA A 633 6.73 -20.59 -20.11
CA ALA A 633 6.90 -21.51 -18.98
C ALA A 633 5.91 -22.69 -19.05
N GLU A 634 4.63 -22.44 -19.39
CA GLU A 634 3.61 -23.46 -19.68
C GLU A 634 4.07 -24.54 -20.68
N LYS A 635 4.96 -24.20 -21.62
CA LYS A 635 5.47 -25.11 -22.67
C LYS A 635 6.79 -25.79 -22.33
N ILE A 636 7.50 -25.37 -21.27
CA ILE A 636 8.86 -25.85 -20.95
C ILE A 636 9.05 -26.36 -19.51
N THR A 637 8.17 -26.00 -18.56
CA THR A 637 8.25 -26.41 -17.17
C THR A 637 8.19 -27.94 -17.04
N VAL A 638 9.16 -28.51 -16.33
CA VAL A 638 9.27 -29.97 -16.12
C VAL A 638 8.81 -30.37 -14.70
N PRO A 639 8.06 -31.47 -14.53
CA PRO A 639 7.42 -31.79 -13.25
C PRO A 639 8.37 -32.38 -12.18
N ASN A 640 9.64 -32.65 -12.54
CA ASN A 640 10.62 -33.35 -11.71
C ASN A 640 11.93 -32.54 -11.56
N THR A 641 11.84 -31.29 -11.09
CA THR A 641 13.01 -30.49 -10.73
C THR A 641 13.70 -31.06 -9.49
N ASN A 642 15.02 -31.26 -9.58
CA ASN A 642 15.90 -31.57 -8.46
C ASN A 642 17.27 -30.94 -8.72
N ILE A 643 17.56 -29.85 -8.02
CA ILE A 643 18.76 -29.01 -8.21
C ILE A 643 19.36 -28.68 -6.85
N ASN A 644 20.63 -29.00 -6.66
CA ASN A 644 21.41 -28.50 -5.54
C ASN A 644 22.26 -27.32 -6.03
N VAL A 645 22.07 -26.16 -5.40
CA VAL A 645 22.81 -24.93 -5.69
C VAL A 645 23.72 -24.64 -4.51
N LYS A 646 25.03 -24.74 -4.72
CA LYS A 646 26.04 -24.28 -3.76
C LYS A 646 26.46 -22.86 -4.14
N ILE A 647 26.45 -21.94 -3.18
CA ILE A 647 26.85 -20.55 -3.40
C ILE A 647 27.98 -20.21 -2.44
N LYS A 648 29.19 -19.97 -2.99
CA LYS A 648 30.35 -19.51 -2.20
C LYS A 648 30.40 -17.99 -2.18
N HIS A 649 30.88 -17.43 -1.08
CA HIS A 649 31.07 -16.00 -0.88
C HIS A 649 32.29 -15.75 0.02
N ASP A 650 32.75 -14.50 0.10
CA ASP A 650 33.98 -14.08 0.80
C ASP A 650 34.14 -14.53 2.27
N ALA A 651 33.09 -15.09 2.89
CA ALA A 651 33.05 -15.51 4.29
C ALA A 651 32.52 -16.94 4.52
N GLY A 652 32.23 -17.72 3.47
CA GLY A 652 31.61 -19.03 3.62
C GLY A 652 31.02 -19.63 2.34
N ALA A 653 30.16 -20.63 2.50
CA ALA A 653 29.36 -21.17 1.41
C ALA A 653 28.01 -21.68 1.91
N GLU A 654 26.94 -21.18 1.31
CA GLU A 654 25.56 -21.63 1.53
C GLU A 654 25.17 -22.71 0.52
N THR A 655 24.09 -23.46 0.79
CA THR A 655 23.56 -24.46 -0.15
C THR A 655 22.04 -24.53 -0.10
N PHE A 656 21.42 -24.29 -1.25
CA PHE A 656 19.99 -24.51 -1.47
C PHE A 656 19.77 -25.89 -2.06
N SER A 657 18.78 -26.63 -1.54
CA SER A 657 18.24 -27.80 -2.20
C SER A 657 16.85 -27.46 -2.73
N LEU A 658 16.70 -27.51 -4.06
CA LEU A 658 15.49 -27.17 -4.80
C LEU A 658 14.89 -28.46 -5.37
N ASN A 659 13.77 -28.89 -4.82
CA ASN A 659 13.09 -30.14 -5.15
C ASN A 659 11.61 -29.89 -5.49
N ARG A 660 10.87 -30.93 -5.86
CA ARG A 660 9.44 -30.82 -6.22
C ARG A 660 8.54 -30.29 -5.08
N GLU A 661 8.88 -30.56 -3.82
CA GLU A 661 8.07 -30.17 -2.65
C GLU A 661 8.25 -28.69 -2.30
N ASN A 662 9.46 -28.16 -2.45
CA ASN A 662 9.79 -26.77 -2.16
C ASN A 662 9.91 -25.87 -3.41
N ALA A 663 9.58 -26.37 -4.60
CA ALA A 663 9.77 -25.68 -5.89
C ALA A 663 9.18 -24.27 -5.96
N MET A 664 8.03 -24.05 -5.29
CA MET A 664 7.32 -22.76 -5.23
C MET A 664 7.71 -21.87 -4.03
N ILE A 665 8.52 -22.39 -3.10
CA ILE A 665 8.92 -21.68 -1.89
C ILE A 665 10.15 -20.84 -2.20
N LEU A 666 10.03 -19.51 -2.10
CA LEU A 666 11.15 -18.59 -2.33
C LEU A 666 12.09 -18.63 -1.12
N GLN A 667 13.14 -19.45 -1.21
CA GLN A 667 14.18 -19.54 -0.19
C GLN A 667 15.03 -18.28 -0.21
N LYS A 668 15.31 -17.67 0.94
CA LYS A 668 16.06 -16.41 1.09
C LYS A 668 17.12 -16.50 2.17
N PHE A 669 18.33 -16.03 1.87
CA PHE A 669 19.45 -15.95 2.80
C PHE A 669 20.11 -14.57 2.71
N LYS A 670 20.30 -13.92 3.86
CA LYS A 670 21.00 -12.62 3.94
C LYS A 670 22.50 -12.85 4.10
N LEU A 671 23.28 -12.40 3.12
CA LEU A 671 24.74 -12.48 3.15
C LEU A 671 25.34 -11.38 4.05
N PRO A 672 26.61 -11.54 4.47
CA PRO A 672 27.37 -10.49 5.14
C PRO A 672 27.37 -9.18 4.35
N PRO A 673 27.12 -8.00 4.98
CA PRO A 673 27.07 -6.70 4.29
C PRO A 673 28.32 -6.27 3.51
N LYS A 674 29.44 -6.99 3.68
CA LYS A 674 30.72 -6.74 3.02
C LYS A 674 31.02 -7.68 1.84
N THR A 675 30.12 -8.59 1.48
CA THR A 675 30.36 -9.52 0.36
C THR A 675 30.46 -8.77 -0.98
N THR A 676 31.56 -9.04 -1.68
CA THR A 676 31.96 -8.44 -2.97
C THR A 676 31.87 -9.45 -4.12
N GLN A 677 32.07 -10.74 -3.87
CA GLN A 677 31.98 -11.80 -4.87
C GLN A 677 31.09 -12.95 -4.40
N VAL A 678 30.38 -13.53 -5.37
CA VAL A 678 29.47 -14.67 -5.16
C VAL A 678 29.66 -15.66 -6.31
N GLU A 679 30.23 -16.83 -6.04
CA GLU A 679 30.33 -17.94 -7.00
C GLU A 679 29.09 -18.82 -6.85
N ILE A 680 28.29 -18.91 -7.90
CA ILE A 680 27.12 -19.78 -7.99
C ILE A 680 27.54 -21.06 -8.71
N SER A 681 27.37 -22.21 -8.07
CA SER A 681 27.55 -23.54 -8.69
C SER A 681 26.29 -24.37 -8.51
N ALA A 682 25.66 -24.82 -9.60
CA ALA A 682 24.44 -25.63 -9.54
C ALA A 682 24.63 -26.97 -10.26
N VAL A 683 24.08 -28.05 -9.68
CA VAL A 683 24.11 -29.40 -10.24
C VAL A 683 22.74 -30.05 -10.06
N GLY A 684 22.21 -30.68 -11.12
CA GLY A 684 20.91 -31.34 -11.06
C GLY A 684 20.20 -31.44 -12.41
N SER A 685 18.87 -31.33 -12.38
CA SER A 685 17.99 -31.30 -13.55
C SER A 685 16.75 -30.45 -13.28
N GLY A 686 16.28 -29.73 -14.31
CA GLY A 686 15.12 -28.85 -14.27
C GLY A 686 15.48 -27.37 -14.42
N PHE A 687 14.61 -26.50 -13.91
CA PHE A 687 14.80 -25.04 -13.91
C PHE A 687 14.94 -24.49 -12.49
N ALA A 688 15.71 -23.41 -12.35
CA ALA A 688 15.68 -22.56 -11.17
C ALA A 688 15.97 -21.10 -11.54
N ILE A 689 15.48 -20.16 -10.73
CA ILE A 689 15.92 -18.77 -10.75
C ILE A 689 16.71 -18.51 -9.46
N ILE A 690 17.88 -17.91 -9.61
CA ILE A 690 18.67 -17.36 -8.51
C ILE A 690 18.74 -15.85 -8.69
N GLN A 691 18.50 -15.09 -7.62
CA GLN A 691 18.61 -13.64 -7.63
C GLN A 691 19.62 -13.19 -6.57
N VAL A 692 20.57 -12.34 -6.97
CA VAL A 692 21.47 -11.61 -6.07
C VAL A 692 20.91 -10.20 -5.94
N SER A 693 20.14 -9.98 -4.88
CA SER A 693 19.56 -8.68 -4.52
C SER A 693 20.52 -7.89 -3.65
N THR A 694 20.66 -6.60 -3.90
CA THR A 694 21.52 -5.69 -3.14
C THR A 694 20.78 -4.39 -2.85
N SER A 695 20.90 -3.91 -1.62
CA SER A 695 20.34 -2.63 -1.19
C SER A 695 21.35 -1.86 -0.34
N TYR A 696 21.31 -0.54 -0.46
CA TYR A 696 22.14 0.42 0.29
C TYR A 696 21.48 1.80 0.23
N ASN A 697 21.75 2.66 1.21
CA ASN A 697 21.27 4.04 1.16
C ASN A 697 22.32 5.00 0.60
N LEU A 698 21.86 6.04 -0.12
CA LEU A 698 22.68 7.17 -0.58
C LEU A 698 22.19 8.47 0.04
N ASN A 699 23.12 9.26 0.59
CA ASN A 699 22.84 10.54 1.28
C ASN A 699 23.35 11.78 0.49
N VAL A 700 23.43 11.64 -0.83
CA VAL A 700 23.86 12.65 -1.81
C VAL A 700 22.71 13.04 -2.73
N THR A 701 22.70 14.24 -3.30
CA THR A 701 21.74 14.62 -4.35
C THR A 701 21.81 13.66 -5.54
N GLY A 702 20.73 13.58 -6.32
CA GLY A 702 20.65 12.65 -7.46
C GLY A 702 21.63 13.03 -8.58
N GLU A 703 22.43 12.07 -9.06
CA GLU A 703 23.22 12.24 -10.28
C GLU A 703 22.30 12.39 -11.50
N TRP A 704 22.63 13.35 -12.36
CA TRP A 704 21.97 13.64 -13.64
C TRP A 704 20.47 14.03 -13.56
N PRO A 705 20.09 15.09 -12.81
CA PRO A 705 18.70 15.49 -12.61
C PRO A 705 18.03 15.98 -13.90
N LEU A 706 17.03 15.24 -14.40
CA LEU A 706 16.19 15.63 -15.54
C LEU A 706 14.92 16.42 -15.13
N PHE A 707 14.68 16.54 -13.83
CA PHE A 707 13.71 17.46 -13.22
C PHE A 707 14.45 18.47 -12.34
N THR A 708 14.01 19.73 -12.34
CA THR A 708 14.40 20.68 -11.28
C THR A 708 13.59 20.36 -10.02
N LEU A 709 14.21 20.51 -8.85
CA LEU A 709 13.57 20.38 -7.54
C LEU A 709 14.14 21.41 -6.59
N ASP A 710 13.27 22.26 -6.05
CA ASP A 710 13.62 23.26 -5.04
C ASP A 710 12.64 23.20 -3.85
N PRO A 711 12.97 22.44 -2.79
CA PRO A 711 12.18 22.33 -1.56
C PRO A 711 12.47 23.50 -0.60
N GLN A 712 11.57 24.48 -0.57
CA GLN A 712 11.66 25.69 0.26
C GLN A 712 10.74 25.61 1.48
N LEU A 713 11.28 25.86 2.68
CA LEU A 713 10.48 26.09 3.89
C LEU A 713 10.04 27.56 4.00
N PHE A 714 8.77 27.77 4.36
CA PHE A 714 8.28 29.11 4.68
C PHE A 714 8.92 29.68 5.96
N LYS A 715 9.17 30.99 5.97
CA LYS A 715 9.68 31.74 7.14
C LYS A 715 8.80 31.65 8.40
N ASN A 716 7.54 31.24 8.25
CA ASN A 716 6.58 31.07 9.35
C ASN A 716 6.57 29.62 9.91
N ALA A 717 7.39 28.72 9.36
CA ALA A 717 7.58 27.38 9.92
C ALA A 717 8.25 27.46 11.30
N ASN A 718 7.90 26.53 12.17
CA ASN A 718 8.50 26.37 13.49
C ASN A 718 8.63 24.88 13.82
N GLN A 719 9.26 24.56 14.97
CA GLN A 719 9.53 23.18 15.40
C GLN A 719 8.28 22.27 15.51
N ASN A 720 7.07 22.82 15.53
CA ASN A 720 5.81 22.07 15.63
C ASN A 720 4.94 22.15 14.36
N ARG A 721 5.19 23.09 13.45
CA ARG A 721 4.45 23.27 12.18
C ARG A 721 5.41 23.54 11.03
N MET A 722 5.42 22.63 10.07
CA MET A 722 6.15 22.75 8.82
C MET A 722 5.21 23.15 7.68
N GLN A 723 5.65 24.08 6.85
CA GLN A 723 5.02 24.40 5.58
C GLN A 723 6.12 24.44 4.50
N LEU A 724 6.03 23.50 3.56
CA LEU A 724 7.06 23.18 2.58
C LEU A 724 6.50 23.36 1.17
N THR A 725 7.01 24.35 0.44
CA THR A 725 6.76 24.48 -1.00
C THR A 725 7.84 23.75 -1.76
N ILE A 726 7.46 22.94 -2.75
CA ILE A 726 8.42 22.25 -3.62
C ILE A 726 8.17 22.72 -5.04
N CYS A 727 9.02 23.60 -5.55
CA CYS A 727 8.95 24.01 -6.95
C CYS A 727 9.69 23.00 -7.84
N SER A 728 9.05 22.56 -8.92
CA SER A 728 9.64 21.63 -9.89
C SER A 728 9.22 21.91 -11.33
N SER A 729 10.11 21.58 -12.26
CA SER A 729 9.89 21.63 -13.72
C SER A 729 10.70 20.55 -14.42
N PHE A 730 10.36 20.23 -15.67
CA PHE A 730 11.09 19.26 -16.49
C PHE A 730 12.11 19.98 -17.38
N VAL A 731 13.32 19.41 -17.49
CA VAL A 731 14.44 19.99 -18.26
C VAL A 731 14.28 19.79 -19.78
N GLY A 732 13.54 18.74 -20.19
CA GLY A 732 13.24 18.45 -21.60
C GLY A 732 12.15 19.35 -22.19
N GLU A 733 11.23 18.78 -22.95
CA GLU A 733 10.01 19.49 -23.39
C GLU A 733 8.83 19.13 -22.47
N GLU A 734 8.42 17.86 -22.49
CA GLU A 734 7.41 17.30 -21.58
C GLU A 734 7.85 15.92 -21.07
N SER A 735 7.47 15.56 -19.84
CA SER A 735 7.60 14.19 -19.30
C SER A 735 6.33 13.38 -19.55
N ASN A 736 6.36 12.07 -19.25
CA ASN A 736 5.12 11.31 -19.00
C ASN A 736 4.52 11.71 -17.64
N MET A 737 3.52 10.97 -17.15
CA MET A 737 3.06 11.08 -15.75
C MET A 737 4.27 11.03 -14.80
N ALA A 738 4.44 12.10 -14.02
CA ALA A 738 5.50 12.23 -13.05
C ALA A 738 4.94 12.07 -11.64
N VAL A 739 5.71 11.46 -10.75
CA VAL A 739 5.38 11.37 -9.32
C VAL A 739 6.44 12.10 -8.52
N MET A 740 5.99 12.96 -7.61
CA MET A 740 6.82 13.57 -6.57
C MET A 740 6.53 12.85 -5.26
N GLU A 741 7.55 12.21 -4.70
CA GLU A 741 7.51 11.58 -3.38
C GLU A 741 8.24 12.45 -2.36
N ILE A 742 7.53 12.77 -1.29
CA ILE A 742 7.95 13.67 -0.23
C ILE A 742 8.02 12.85 1.05
N SER A 743 9.22 12.62 1.56
CA SER A 743 9.41 12.09 2.91
C SER A 743 9.35 13.24 3.90
N LEU A 744 8.52 13.12 4.94
CA LEU A 744 8.52 14.05 6.07
C LEU A 744 9.61 13.67 7.10
N PRO A 745 10.17 14.63 7.86
CA PRO A 745 11.11 14.33 8.93
C PRO A 745 10.45 13.55 10.06
N SER A 746 11.20 12.70 10.75
CA SER A 746 10.68 11.80 11.80
C SER A 746 9.82 12.53 12.82
N GLY A 747 8.58 12.06 13.00
CA GLY A 747 7.61 12.62 13.94
C GLY A 747 6.72 13.74 13.39
N TYR A 748 6.96 14.23 12.16
CA TYR A 748 5.98 15.02 11.43
C TYR A 748 4.96 14.12 10.71
N VAL A 749 3.70 14.58 10.67
CA VAL A 749 2.59 13.95 9.94
C VAL A 749 1.91 15.03 9.09
N MET A 750 1.50 14.70 7.86
CA MET A 750 0.83 15.64 6.98
C MET A 750 -0.53 16.09 7.53
N ASP A 751 -0.87 17.36 7.28
CA ASP A 751 -2.20 17.93 7.50
C ASP A 751 -3.21 17.36 6.49
N GLU A 752 -4.10 16.45 6.92
CA GLU A 752 -5.13 15.87 6.04
C GLU A 752 -6.21 16.90 5.62
N ASP A 753 -6.49 17.92 6.44
CA ASP A 753 -7.41 19.01 6.08
C ASP A 753 -6.81 19.92 4.98
N SER A 754 -5.50 19.84 4.75
CA SER A 754 -4.84 20.50 3.62
C SER A 754 -4.94 19.74 2.28
N LEU A 755 -5.36 18.47 2.28
CA LEU A 755 -5.50 17.66 1.04
C LEU A 755 -6.33 18.32 -0.08
N PRO A 756 -7.45 19.04 0.20
CA PRO A 756 -8.24 19.68 -0.85
C PRO A 756 -7.49 20.80 -1.58
N SER A 757 -6.59 21.53 -0.90
CA SER A 757 -5.84 22.62 -1.56
C SER A 757 -4.74 22.08 -2.49
N LEU A 758 -4.10 20.96 -2.13
CA LEU A 758 -3.19 20.24 -3.02
C LEU A 758 -3.92 19.66 -4.25
N ARG A 759 -5.15 19.13 -4.08
CA ARG A 759 -5.99 18.65 -5.19
C ARG A 759 -6.61 19.75 -6.06
N ALA A 760 -6.67 20.98 -5.57
CA ALA A 760 -7.10 22.14 -6.34
C ALA A 760 -6.00 22.70 -7.29
N ILE A 761 -4.76 22.19 -7.20
CA ILE A 761 -3.69 22.52 -8.14
C ILE A 761 -3.98 21.80 -9.45
N LYS A 762 -4.24 22.56 -10.52
CA LYS A 762 -4.66 22.08 -11.84
C LYS A 762 -3.84 20.89 -12.40
N ASP A 763 -2.54 20.88 -12.14
CA ASP A 763 -1.61 19.88 -12.68
C ASP A 763 -1.43 18.66 -11.76
N VAL A 764 -1.92 18.73 -10.50
CA VAL A 764 -1.95 17.60 -9.54
C VAL A 764 -3.26 16.83 -9.71
N LYS A 765 -3.16 15.58 -10.16
CA LYS A 765 -4.31 14.69 -10.36
C LYS A 765 -4.69 13.88 -9.13
N LYS A 766 -3.69 13.46 -8.34
CA LYS A 766 -3.91 12.69 -7.12
C LYS A 766 -2.90 13.05 -6.04
N VAL A 767 -3.35 12.93 -4.80
CA VAL A 767 -2.56 13.05 -3.57
C VAL A 767 -2.86 11.84 -2.71
N GLU A 768 -1.81 11.11 -2.34
CA GLU A 768 -1.86 9.92 -1.48
C GLU A 768 -0.89 10.04 -0.31
N THR A 769 -1.30 9.51 0.84
CA THR A 769 -0.46 9.36 2.04
C THR A 769 -0.01 7.91 2.19
N LYS A 770 1.26 7.73 2.58
CA LYS A 770 1.91 6.47 2.91
C LYS A 770 2.37 6.49 4.38
N GLU A 771 2.75 5.34 4.92
CA GLU A 771 3.56 5.25 6.14
C GLU A 771 2.99 6.05 7.34
N GLY A 772 1.67 5.96 7.55
CA GLY A 772 0.99 6.69 8.64
C GLY A 772 0.94 8.21 8.46
N GLY A 773 1.00 8.70 7.22
CA GLY A 773 1.02 10.13 6.90
C GLY A 773 2.41 10.78 6.96
N THR A 774 3.47 9.97 7.05
CA THR A 774 4.88 10.44 7.02
C THR A 774 5.49 10.47 5.61
N GLY A 775 4.90 9.73 4.65
CA GLY A 775 5.24 9.81 3.23
C GLY A 775 4.06 10.32 2.41
N ILE A 776 4.33 11.13 1.39
CA ILE A 776 3.31 11.73 0.52
C ILE A 776 3.69 11.50 -0.95
N SER A 777 2.73 11.10 -1.78
CA SER A 777 2.88 11.01 -3.24
C SER A 777 1.93 11.97 -3.94
N LEU A 778 2.50 12.90 -4.71
CA LEU A 778 1.77 13.78 -5.63
C LEU A 778 1.93 13.27 -7.06
N TYR A 779 0.81 13.12 -7.77
CA TYR A 779 0.76 12.62 -9.14
C TYR A 779 0.45 13.77 -10.12
N PHE A 780 1.28 13.92 -11.14
CA PHE A 780 1.14 14.94 -12.18
C PHE A 780 0.93 14.27 -13.54
N ASP A 781 -0.02 14.75 -14.34
CA ASP A 781 -0.29 14.24 -15.69
C ASP A 781 0.95 14.23 -16.60
N LYS A 782 1.73 15.30 -16.49
CA LYS A 782 3.04 15.53 -17.11
C LYS A 782 3.67 16.75 -16.45
N MET A 783 5.00 16.81 -16.45
CA MET A 783 5.73 18.04 -16.20
C MET A 783 6.19 18.65 -17.52
N THR A 784 6.35 19.96 -17.54
CA THR A 784 6.90 20.73 -18.66
C THR A 784 7.95 21.69 -18.14
N ARG A 785 8.49 22.57 -18.97
CA ARG A 785 9.38 23.67 -18.52
C ARG A 785 8.68 24.67 -17.57
N ASN A 786 7.35 24.69 -17.53
CA ASN A 786 6.61 25.52 -16.59
C ASN A 786 6.74 24.96 -15.16
N THR A 787 7.16 25.79 -14.22
CA THR A 787 7.33 25.39 -12.81
C THR A 787 6.00 25.23 -12.11
N VAL A 788 5.80 24.09 -11.45
CA VAL A 788 4.65 23.82 -10.56
C VAL A 788 5.17 23.78 -9.12
N CYS A 789 4.46 24.43 -8.19
CA CYS A 789 4.92 24.60 -6.80
C CYS A 789 3.85 24.17 -5.77
N PRO A 790 3.57 22.86 -5.61
CA PRO A 790 2.76 22.35 -4.49
C PRO A 790 3.30 22.80 -3.14
N THR A 791 2.39 23.06 -2.19
CA THR A 791 2.73 23.44 -0.81
C THR A 791 2.10 22.46 0.17
N VAL A 792 2.94 21.66 0.83
CA VAL A 792 2.55 20.69 1.85
C VAL A 792 2.55 21.36 3.23
N GLN A 793 1.58 21.00 4.06
CA GLN A 793 1.55 21.34 5.49
C GLN A 793 1.68 20.06 6.33
N ALA A 794 2.43 20.15 7.43
CA ALA A 794 2.64 19.04 8.35
C ALA A 794 2.85 19.55 9.79
N TYR A 795 2.46 18.74 10.78
CA TYR A 795 2.60 19.05 12.20
C TYR A 795 3.48 18.00 12.90
N ARG A 796 4.27 18.42 13.90
CA ARG A 796 5.07 17.51 14.73
C ARG A 796 4.17 16.83 15.76
N VAL A 797 3.66 15.65 15.42
CA VAL A 797 2.83 14.82 16.29
C VAL A 797 3.68 14.09 17.34
N PHE A 798 4.89 13.67 16.97
CA PHE A 798 5.81 12.96 17.86
C PHE A 798 7.03 13.80 18.18
N LYS A 799 7.41 13.81 19.46
CA LYS A 799 8.59 14.54 19.96
C LYS A 799 9.89 13.85 19.52
N VAL A 800 10.46 14.34 18.42
CA VAL A 800 11.80 14.00 17.92
C VAL A 800 12.68 15.24 17.90
N ALA A 801 13.96 15.05 18.19
CA ALA A 801 15.05 16.04 18.14
C ALA A 801 16.24 15.48 17.35
N GLU A 802 17.16 16.36 16.94
CA GLU A 802 18.32 16.02 16.08
C GLU A 802 17.91 15.35 14.74
N GLN A 803 16.73 15.73 14.24
CA GLN A 803 16.09 15.16 13.05
C GLN A 803 17.03 15.18 11.83
N ARG A 804 17.13 14.05 11.12
CA ARG A 804 17.95 13.94 9.90
C ARG A 804 17.26 14.57 8.70
N LYS A 805 18.07 15.01 7.74
CA LYS A 805 17.58 15.45 6.42
C LYS A 805 16.88 14.32 5.67
N VAL A 806 15.78 14.66 5.02
CA VAL A 806 14.88 13.71 4.32
C VAL A 806 14.76 14.06 2.83
N PRO A 807 14.56 13.06 1.96
CA PRO A 807 14.52 13.30 0.52
C PRO A 807 13.13 13.79 0.05
N VAL A 808 13.17 14.71 -0.92
CA VAL A 808 12.17 14.81 -1.97
C VAL A 808 12.75 14.14 -3.22
N VAL A 809 11.98 13.22 -3.80
CA VAL A 809 12.33 12.55 -5.05
C VAL A 809 11.25 12.86 -6.07
N MET A 810 11.63 13.18 -7.30
CA MET A 810 10.70 13.27 -8.42
C MET A 810 11.19 12.40 -9.56
N TYR A 811 10.30 11.62 -10.16
CA TYR A 811 10.62 10.70 -11.24
C TYR A 811 9.50 10.63 -12.26
N ASP A 812 9.87 10.37 -13.52
CA ASP A 812 8.96 9.88 -14.53
C ASP A 812 8.62 8.43 -14.17
N TYR A 813 7.33 8.09 -14.05
CA TYR A 813 6.91 6.78 -13.54
C TYR A 813 7.20 5.62 -14.51
N TYR A 814 7.51 5.93 -15.77
CA TYR A 814 7.76 4.94 -16.82
C TYR A 814 9.21 4.87 -17.24
N ASP A 815 9.88 6.02 -17.26
CA ASP A 815 11.33 6.10 -17.45
C ASP A 815 12.01 6.53 -16.16
N SER A 816 12.23 5.57 -15.25
CA SER A 816 12.88 5.80 -13.95
C SER A 816 14.35 6.27 -14.06
N SER A 817 14.93 6.31 -15.27
CA SER A 817 16.21 6.99 -15.54
C SER A 817 16.07 8.52 -15.56
N ARG A 818 14.85 9.03 -15.76
CA ARG A 818 14.48 10.45 -15.58
C ARG A 818 14.03 10.66 -14.15
N ARG A 819 14.95 11.12 -13.32
CA ARG A 819 14.68 11.41 -11.91
C ARG A 819 15.49 12.59 -11.40
N ALA A 820 15.10 13.09 -10.25
CA ALA A 820 15.85 14.03 -9.42
C ALA A 820 15.65 13.69 -7.94
N ARG A 821 16.65 14.01 -7.11
CA ARG A 821 16.60 13.85 -5.65
C ARG A 821 17.30 15.02 -4.97
N VAL A 822 16.59 15.69 -4.07
CA VAL A 822 17.10 16.76 -3.22
C VAL A 822 16.75 16.44 -1.77
N PHE A 823 17.62 16.80 -0.84
CA PHE A 823 17.38 16.64 0.60
C PHE A 823 17.03 17.99 1.22
N TYR A 824 16.12 17.99 2.19
CA TYR A 824 15.78 19.15 3.00
C TYR A 824 15.77 18.79 4.49
N GLU A 825 15.86 19.80 5.34
CA GLU A 825 15.91 19.69 6.81
C GLU A 825 14.76 20.50 7.41
N PRO A 826 14.12 20.03 8.50
CA PRO A 826 13.16 20.83 9.26
C PRO A 826 13.83 21.99 9.99
N VAL A 827 13.01 22.90 10.56
CA VAL A 827 13.50 23.79 11.63
C VAL A 827 14.04 22.92 12.78
N PRO A 828 15.32 23.06 13.17
CA PRO A 828 15.96 22.11 14.08
C PRO A 828 15.31 22.13 15.47
N ALA A 829 15.13 20.92 16.01
CA ALA A 829 14.69 20.69 17.38
C ALA A 829 15.82 20.02 18.18
N ASN A 830 16.07 20.54 19.37
CA ASN A 830 17.09 20.10 20.32
C ASN A 830 16.49 19.11 21.34
N VAL A 831 17.33 18.37 22.06
CA VAL A 831 16.88 17.48 23.14
C VAL A 831 16.10 18.24 24.22
N CYS A 832 16.47 19.51 24.47
CA CYS A 832 15.74 20.41 25.39
C CYS A 832 14.30 20.73 24.96
N ASP A 833 13.99 20.66 23.67
CA ASP A 833 12.64 20.94 23.13
C ASP A 833 11.69 19.74 23.27
N ILE A 834 12.22 18.58 23.67
CA ILE A 834 11.46 17.32 23.80
C ILE A 834 11.46 16.71 25.20
N CYS A 835 12.50 16.94 26.02
CA CYS A 835 12.62 16.36 27.36
C CYS A 835 11.47 16.77 28.31
N GLN A 836 11.28 15.99 29.38
CA GLN A 836 10.44 16.36 30.52
C GLN A 836 11.33 16.80 31.69
N SER A 837 10.81 17.59 32.63
CA SER A 837 11.58 18.26 33.69
C SER A 837 12.38 17.33 34.65
N SER A 838 12.15 16.02 34.61
CA SER A 838 12.99 15.01 35.28
C SER A 838 14.22 14.58 34.47
N ASP A 839 14.18 14.67 33.13
CA ASP A 839 15.28 14.31 32.23
C ASP A 839 16.10 15.53 31.77
N CYS A 840 15.59 16.76 31.85
CA CYS A 840 16.23 17.95 31.29
C CYS A 840 17.39 18.57 32.12
N LYS A 841 17.50 18.25 33.42
CA LYS A 841 17.91 19.24 34.44
C LYS A 841 19.30 19.87 34.31
N ASN A 842 20.32 19.17 33.80
CA ASN A 842 21.71 19.67 33.88
C ASN A 842 22.24 20.28 32.57
N GLN A 843 21.61 20.01 31.42
CA GLN A 843 22.04 20.60 30.13
C GLN A 843 21.18 21.77 29.65
N CYS A 844 19.89 21.80 29.98
CA CYS A 844 18.96 22.81 29.43
C CYS A 844 18.90 24.10 30.26
N SER A 845 19.57 24.13 31.43
CA SER A 845 19.66 25.27 32.34
C SER A 845 20.45 26.46 31.79
N SER A 846 21.20 26.30 30.70
CA SER A 846 21.91 27.35 29.97
C SER A 846 21.16 27.83 28.71
N TYR A 847 20.03 27.23 28.35
CA TYR A 847 19.34 27.47 27.09
C TYR A 847 18.44 28.73 27.16
N PRO A 848 18.58 29.71 26.24
CA PRO A 848 17.75 30.92 26.27
C PRO A 848 16.25 30.59 26.10
N GLY A 849 15.45 30.91 27.11
CA GLY A 849 14.00 30.70 27.12
C GLY A 849 13.50 29.48 27.90
N TRP A 850 14.37 28.71 28.56
CA TRP A 850 13.93 27.61 29.43
C TRP A 850 13.34 28.12 30.76
N SER A 851 12.02 28.35 30.78
CA SER A 851 11.24 28.39 32.02
C SER A 851 10.86 26.96 32.42
N GLY A 852 11.44 26.43 33.50
CA GLY A 852 11.01 25.14 34.03
C GLY A 852 9.59 25.21 34.58
N ASP A 853 8.71 24.31 34.12
CA ASP A 853 7.32 24.21 34.58
C ASP A 853 7.22 23.66 36.02
N GLU A 854 7.52 24.51 37.00
CA GLU A 854 7.17 24.32 38.41
C GLU A 854 5.93 25.16 38.76
N ASP A 855 4.73 24.62 38.54
CA ASP A 855 3.64 24.55 39.54
C ASP A 855 2.36 23.92 38.95
N GLY A 856 2.30 22.59 38.95
CA GLY A 856 1.10 21.83 38.58
C GLY A 856 0.00 21.80 39.65
N SER A 857 -0.25 22.88 40.40
CA SER A 857 -1.16 22.84 41.57
C SER A 857 -2.13 24.03 41.77
N LYS A 858 -2.38 24.88 40.76
CA LYS A 858 -3.38 25.97 40.86
C LYS A 858 -4.58 25.79 39.92
N GLY A 859 -5.76 25.64 40.53
CA GLY A 859 -7.04 25.49 39.84
C GLY A 859 -7.55 26.77 39.17
N TRP A 860 -8.57 26.62 38.31
CA TRP A 860 -9.13 27.70 37.50
C TRP A 860 -9.85 28.76 38.35
N GLY A 861 -9.17 29.86 38.66
CA GLY A 861 -9.76 31.04 39.27
C GLY A 861 -10.52 31.89 38.23
N THR A 862 -11.74 32.31 38.57
CA THR A 862 -12.59 33.15 37.72
C THR A 862 -12.02 34.57 37.56
N LEU A 863 -11.83 35.01 36.31
CA LEU A 863 -11.39 36.36 35.97
C LEU A 863 -12.56 37.34 35.81
N ASP A 864 -12.92 38.02 36.89
CA ASP A 864 -13.84 39.18 36.86
C ASP A 864 -13.07 40.45 36.47
N GLY A 865 -13.06 40.78 35.18
CA GLY A 865 -12.30 41.89 34.61
C GLY A 865 -13.02 43.25 34.68
N ARG A 866 -13.06 43.89 35.86
CA ARG A 866 -13.62 45.24 36.00
C ARG A 866 -12.60 46.33 35.62
N SER A 867 -13.01 47.28 34.78
CA SER A 867 -12.16 48.35 34.24
C SER A 867 -11.73 49.39 35.29
N ASN A 868 -10.51 49.93 35.16
CA ASN A 868 -10.30 51.37 35.33
C ASN A 868 -9.04 51.92 34.63
N SER A 869 -8.92 53.25 34.55
CA SER A 869 -8.08 53.96 33.57
C SER A 869 -6.97 54.83 34.17
N ARG A 870 -5.90 55.02 33.37
CA ARG A 870 -5.03 56.22 33.22
C ARG A 870 -4.88 57.19 34.41
N THR A 871 -3.63 57.46 34.78
CA THR A 871 -3.11 58.80 35.12
C THR A 871 -1.70 59.00 34.54
N THR A 872 -1.19 60.23 34.54
CA THR A 872 -0.05 60.69 33.71
C THR A 872 0.96 61.56 34.48
N GLY A 873 2.24 61.51 34.09
CA GLY A 873 3.30 62.45 34.51
C GLY A 873 4.61 61.73 34.89
N GLY A 874 5.80 62.29 34.64
CA GLY A 874 6.13 63.56 33.98
C GLY A 874 7.64 63.73 33.74
N GLN A 875 7.98 64.67 32.84
CA GLN A 875 9.31 65.07 32.34
C GLN A 875 10.52 64.99 33.30
N GLN A 876 11.70 64.67 32.74
CA GLN A 876 12.80 65.65 32.64
C GLN A 876 13.78 65.31 31.49
N SER A 877 14.68 66.23 31.16
CA SER A 877 15.44 66.30 29.89
C SER A 877 16.92 66.63 30.10
N LEU A 878 17.77 66.37 29.10
CA LEU A 878 18.96 67.19 28.78
C LEU A 878 19.45 66.95 27.32
N LEU A 879 20.45 67.71 26.86
CA LEU A 879 20.79 68.08 25.47
C LEU A 879 22.30 67.80 25.16
N PRO A 880 22.90 68.16 23.98
CA PRO A 880 22.55 67.91 22.57
C PRO A 880 23.82 67.52 21.70
N THR A 881 23.85 67.93 20.40
CA THR A 881 24.94 67.95 19.37
C THR A 881 24.94 66.80 18.33
N LEU A 882 24.62 67.06 17.05
CA LEU A 882 25.45 67.47 15.86
C LEU A 882 26.29 66.32 15.24
N LEU A 883 26.48 66.15 13.91
CA LEU A 883 26.01 66.86 12.69
C LEU A 883 25.88 65.88 11.47
N CYS A 884 25.42 66.39 10.33
CA CYS A 884 24.94 65.73 9.10
C CYS A 884 25.96 65.12 8.09
N ILE A 885 25.48 64.11 7.34
CA ILE A 885 25.50 63.91 5.85
C ILE A 885 26.84 63.98 5.06
N VAL A 886 27.10 62.96 4.22
CA VAL A 886 27.44 63.04 2.75
C VAL A 886 27.01 61.72 2.05
N LEU A 887 26.70 61.77 0.75
CA LEU A 887 26.16 60.66 -0.07
C LEU A 887 26.89 60.57 -1.43
N SER A 888 27.65 59.49 -1.68
CA SER A 888 28.14 59.02 -3.00
C SER A 888 29.07 57.79 -2.82
N GLY A 889 29.10 56.74 -3.63
CA GLY A 889 28.35 56.45 -4.87
C GLY A 889 29.30 56.14 -6.04
N LEU A 890 29.39 54.87 -6.46
CA LEU A 890 30.07 54.43 -7.70
C LEU A 890 29.63 53.01 -8.10
N THR A 891 29.71 52.70 -9.39
CA THR A 891 29.20 51.46 -10.03
C THR A 891 30.28 50.80 -10.90
N SER A 892 30.02 49.54 -11.31
CA SER A 892 30.82 48.73 -12.26
C SER A 892 32.11 48.12 -11.66
N ALA A 893 32.66 47.00 -12.16
CA ALA A 893 32.33 46.27 -13.39
C ALA A 893 32.59 44.73 -13.30
N LEU A 894 31.77 43.98 -14.06
CA LEU A 894 32.06 42.84 -14.96
C LEU A 894 33.04 41.68 -14.60
N LEU A 895 32.48 40.46 -14.80
CA LEU A 895 32.99 39.28 -15.54
C LEU A 895 34.19 38.43 -15.04
N LEU A 896 34.06 37.12 -15.34
CA LEU A 896 35.09 36.07 -15.49
C LEU A 896 35.91 35.69 -14.23
N ILE A 897 35.54 34.55 -13.62
CA ILE A 897 36.06 33.22 -14.01
C ILE A 897 34.89 32.22 -13.97
#